data_AF-A0A8J2WBX3-F1
#
_entry.id   AF-A0A8J2WBX3-F1
#
_cell.length_a   1.000
_cell.length_b   1.000
_cell.length_c   1.000
_cell.angle_alpha   90.00
_cell.angle_beta   90.00
_cell.angle_gamma   90.00
#
_symmetry.space_group_name_H-M   'P 1'
#
loop_
_entity.id
_entity.type
_entity.pdbx_description
1 polymer ?
#
loop_
_entity_poly.entity_id
_entity_poly.type
_entity_poly.pdbx_seq_one_letter_code
_entity_poly.pdbx_strand_id
1 'polypeptide(L)'
;MATAADACESKTHLGKRGELVKCVVVGDTAVGKTRLICARACNKKVSLSQLLNTHVPTVWAIDQYRIYKEVLERSWEVVDGVNVSLRLWDTFGDHEKDRRFAYGRSDVVLLCFSIGNPKSLRNCKAMWLPEIRRFCPNTPVLLVGCKNDLRFMYCDETYLSYFKDRNPFMRPTKECDLVMPDQARAIASELGLPYYETSVLTYYGVNSVFENAIRAALVSRRQQRFWLAGFKRVQRPLLQAPFCPPKPCYPDMYVSASTYFENFQTLYSRQAYTDVIFITGSVGFSAHRFYIAAAAPSLARLIATATTNSDINCSDIGTRSSSDCSMVSSVGDTSASGGSSYHSEETECLLDVDRTHYLRLSNRIKEKLKRRCSFQLSSTSSAYSNDLRCPQFSREIYHPAVQSISVEQCQGMDHRGRPCVSTQTVVTLTKIVTPNAMRQCLCFIYTGQIDTRLCSLQEIRQAAEFLDLPELLAFIHNIHIHEEFLNNDVRQQYRQIIRSRLLELGLNQGLYADVHFLLDDGSCPAHRPLLMARCDVMDAMFAGDFRESSAKVASPNFLPSTIEFVQMPGVSETTFRQLLHYIYTDRVPPLQTIACVPLVELANRLCLSRLVQLIESYMVTEMQRIIDAGGEVTMECLMLLEPCQIHNADQLAEWCLTYLSTNYNMTCRKAPKILKTLHSENQAHLAHHRWPPVWYLKERDFYDKYVAERKKEEGLSKPLKRSRNNSGCLCFVGKTRRGDDSSYHSV
;
A
#
# COMPACT_ATOMS: atom_id res chain seq x y z
N MET A 1 17.14 12.42 -73.61
CA MET A 1 17.55 13.69 -72.99
C MET A 1 17.10 13.67 -71.53
N ALA A 2 17.99 13.20 -70.65
CA ALA A 2 17.94 13.46 -69.21
C ALA A 2 19.31 14.06 -68.90
N THR A 3 19.30 15.23 -68.29
CA THR A 3 20.41 16.19 -68.24
C THR A 3 21.51 15.76 -67.27
N ALA A 4 22.74 16.19 -67.54
CA ALA A 4 23.96 15.92 -66.78
C ALA A 4 24.00 16.52 -65.35
N ALA A 5 22.84 16.79 -64.74
CA ALA A 5 22.70 17.32 -63.39
C ALA A 5 22.60 16.20 -62.32
N ASP A 6 22.05 15.03 -62.66
CA ASP A 6 21.86 13.93 -61.68
C ASP A 6 23.13 13.10 -61.41
N ALA A 7 24.19 13.30 -62.19
CA ALA A 7 25.50 12.69 -61.94
C ALA A 7 26.36 13.50 -60.94
N CYS A 8 25.87 14.67 -60.47
CA CYS A 8 26.60 15.55 -59.56
C CYS A 8 26.15 15.41 -58.08
N GLU A 9 24.97 14.88 -57.80
CA GLU A 9 24.45 14.75 -56.41
C GLU A 9 24.80 13.43 -55.70
N SER A 10 25.38 12.45 -56.38
CA SER A 10 25.83 11.18 -55.78
C SER A 10 27.31 11.15 -55.37
N LYS A 11 28.01 12.31 -55.41
CA LYS A 11 29.44 12.43 -55.08
C LYS A 11 29.79 13.40 -53.95
N THR A 12 28.84 13.77 -53.08
CA THR A 12 29.10 14.67 -51.92
C THR A 12 29.32 13.97 -50.58
N HIS A 13 29.20 12.63 -50.49
CA HIS A 13 29.45 11.89 -49.25
C HIS A 13 30.86 11.28 -49.11
N LEU A 14 31.73 11.42 -50.11
CA LEU A 14 33.10 10.89 -50.11
C LEU A 14 34.14 12.02 -50.01
N GLY A 15 34.20 12.71 -48.86
CA GLY A 15 35.09 13.87 -48.72
C GLY A 15 35.36 14.42 -47.32
N LYS A 16 35.01 13.72 -46.24
CA LYS A 16 35.52 14.05 -44.89
C LYS A 16 36.38 12.90 -44.40
N ARG A 17 37.70 13.10 -44.36
CA ARG A 17 38.69 12.14 -43.84
C ARG A 17 38.33 11.81 -42.38
N GLY A 18 37.81 10.61 -42.13
CA GLY A 18 37.45 10.16 -40.79
C GLY A 18 38.68 9.79 -39.96
N GLU A 19 38.66 10.10 -38.67
CA GLU A 19 39.75 9.78 -37.75
C GLU A 19 39.54 8.39 -37.12
N LEU A 20 40.53 7.52 -37.18
CA LEU A 20 40.47 6.25 -36.45
C LEU A 20 40.99 6.48 -35.03
N VAL A 21 40.31 6.04 -33.98
CA VAL A 21 40.80 6.09 -32.59
C VAL A 21 40.82 4.69 -31.99
N LYS A 22 42.00 4.21 -31.60
CA LYS A 22 42.18 2.95 -30.86
C LYS A 22 42.13 3.21 -29.36
N CYS A 23 41.11 2.64 -28.70
CA CYS A 23 40.89 2.71 -27.26
C CYS A 23 41.10 1.33 -26.62
N VAL A 24 42.07 1.23 -25.70
CA VAL A 24 42.38 0.00 -24.97
C VAL A 24 41.83 0.07 -23.56
N VAL A 25 41.18 -0.99 -23.10
CA VAL A 25 40.58 -1.06 -21.75
C VAL A 25 41.40 -2.02 -20.88
N VAL A 26 41.90 -1.55 -19.74
CA VAL A 26 42.90 -2.23 -18.88
C VAL A 26 42.44 -2.23 -17.43
N GLY A 27 42.78 -3.26 -16.66
CA GLY A 27 42.51 -3.34 -15.22
C GLY A 27 42.40 -4.78 -14.73
N ASP A 28 42.11 -4.96 -13.43
CA ASP A 28 41.99 -6.27 -12.80
C ASP A 28 40.94 -7.18 -13.47
N THR A 29 41.03 -8.49 -13.22
CA THR A 29 40.00 -9.45 -13.61
C THR A 29 38.66 -9.12 -12.95
N ALA A 30 37.55 -9.36 -13.65
CA ALA A 30 36.17 -9.16 -13.18
C ALA A 30 35.76 -7.72 -12.80
N VAL A 31 36.54 -6.68 -13.13
CA VAL A 31 36.14 -5.28 -12.83
C VAL A 31 35.01 -4.75 -13.72
N GLY A 32 34.73 -5.39 -14.86
CA GLY A 32 33.63 -5.01 -15.77
C GLY A 32 34.07 -4.54 -17.17
N LYS A 33 35.35 -4.68 -17.53
CA LYS A 33 35.92 -4.23 -18.82
C LYS A 33 35.14 -4.76 -20.04
N THR A 34 35.01 -6.07 -20.15
CA THR A 34 34.32 -6.74 -21.26
C THR A 34 32.85 -6.31 -21.34
N ARG A 35 32.14 -6.22 -20.20
CA ARG A 35 30.74 -5.77 -20.16
C ARG A 35 30.60 -4.32 -20.62
N LEU A 36 31.52 -3.44 -20.24
CA LEU A 36 31.52 -2.04 -20.67
C LEU A 36 31.73 -1.92 -22.19
N ILE A 37 32.66 -2.70 -22.75
CA ILE A 37 32.90 -2.75 -24.20
C ILE A 37 31.67 -3.25 -24.95
N CYS A 38 31.07 -4.36 -24.52
CA CYS A 38 29.88 -4.90 -25.17
C CYS A 38 28.70 -3.93 -25.10
N ALA A 39 28.48 -3.29 -23.94
CA ALA A 39 27.42 -2.30 -23.77
C ALA A 39 27.57 -1.14 -24.77
N ARG A 40 28.80 -0.63 -24.93
CA ARG A 40 29.10 0.42 -25.91
C ARG A 40 28.94 -0.05 -27.35
N ALA A 41 29.55 -1.17 -27.71
CA ALA A 41 29.58 -1.65 -29.09
C ALA A 41 28.20 -2.05 -29.62
N CYS A 42 27.34 -2.60 -28.75
CA CYS A 42 25.96 -2.96 -29.08
C CYS A 42 24.97 -1.80 -28.83
N ASN A 43 25.41 -0.70 -28.21
CA ASN A 43 24.58 0.41 -27.73
C ASN A 43 23.32 -0.05 -26.98
N LYS A 44 23.47 -1.00 -26.05
CA LYS A 44 22.34 -1.72 -25.43
C LYS A 44 22.44 -1.75 -23.91
N LYS A 45 21.31 -1.48 -23.24
CA LYS A 45 21.13 -1.72 -21.80
C LYS A 45 20.99 -3.21 -21.53
N VAL A 46 21.59 -3.69 -20.45
CA VAL A 46 21.57 -5.12 -20.08
C VAL A 46 20.76 -5.27 -18.80
N SER A 47 19.82 -6.22 -18.78
CA SER A 47 19.03 -6.49 -17.57
C SER A 47 19.91 -7.05 -16.45
N LEU A 48 19.45 -6.96 -15.20
CA LEU A 48 20.15 -7.56 -14.07
C LEU A 48 20.38 -9.06 -14.27
N SER A 49 19.36 -9.77 -14.74
CA SER A 49 19.45 -11.21 -15.04
C SER A 49 20.51 -11.52 -16.11
N GLN A 50 20.59 -10.73 -17.19
CA GLN A 50 21.62 -10.91 -18.23
C GLN A 50 23.03 -10.55 -17.73
N LEU A 51 23.15 -9.54 -16.86
CA LEU A 51 24.43 -9.16 -16.26
C LEU A 51 24.98 -10.24 -15.32
N LEU A 52 24.11 -10.97 -14.63
CA LEU A 52 24.53 -12.05 -13.73
C LEU A 52 24.67 -13.40 -14.44
N ASN A 53 23.87 -13.69 -15.48
CA ASN A 53 23.84 -15.02 -16.11
C ASN A 53 24.79 -15.17 -17.30
N THR A 54 25.08 -14.11 -18.07
CA THR A 54 25.79 -14.27 -19.34
C THR A 54 27.31 -14.19 -19.15
N HIS A 55 28.03 -15.32 -19.19
CA HIS A 55 29.48 -15.27 -19.29
C HIS A 55 29.88 -14.60 -20.62
N VAL A 56 30.68 -13.53 -20.57
CA VAL A 56 31.24 -12.90 -21.77
C VAL A 56 32.74 -13.19 -21.79
N PRO A 57 33.22 -14.07 -22.69
CA PRO A 57 34.65 -14.37 -22.79
C PRO A 57 35.44 -13.09 -23.09
N THR A 58 36.56 -12.88 -22.40
CA THR A 58 37.42 -11.68 -22.49
C THR A 58 38.18 -11.57 -23.84
N VAL A 59 37.89 -12.42 -24.82
CA VAL A 59 38.35 -12.29 -26.22
C VAL A 59 37.31 -11.56 -27.07
N TRP A 60 36.96 -10.33 -26.71
CA TRP A 60 36.28 -9.42 -27.65
C TRP A 60 37.28 -8.73 -28.62
N ALA A 61 38.58 -8.95 -28.41
CA ALA A 61 39.65 -8.22 -29.06
C ALA A 61 39.94 -8.71 -30.50
N ILE A 62 40.10 -7.73 -31.40
CA ILE A 62 40.69 -7.76 -32.74
C ILE A 62 39.73 -8.01 -33.92
N ASP A 63 38.92 -9.08 -33.94
CA ASP A 63 38.22 -9.49 -35.19
C ASP A 63 36.72 -9.17 -35.27
N GLN A 64 36.07 -8.78 -34.17
CA GLN A 64 34.62 -8.52 -34.14
C GLN A 64 34.19 -7.38 -35.08
N TYR A 65 35.02 -6.35 -35.22
CA TYR A 65 34.79 -5.25 -36.16
C TYR A 65 34.96 -5.63 -37.64
N ARG A 66 35.66 -6.74 -37.93
CA ARG A 66 35.80 -7.29 -39.29
C ARG A 66 34.67 -8.26 -39.61
N ILE A 67 34.16 -8.97 -38.59
CA ILE A 67 33.13 -10.01 -38.73
C ILE A 67 31.71 -9.43 -38.69
N TYR A 68 31.42 -8.48 -37.79
CA TYR A 68 30.06 -7.95 -37.60
C TYR A 68 29.91 -6.53 -38.16
N LYS A 69 29.22 -6.44 -39.31
CA LYS A 69 28.99 -5.17 -40.02
C LYS A 69 28.28 -4.13 -39.14
N GLU A 70 27.31 -4.53 -38.33
CA GLU A 70 26.62 -3.62 -37.41
C GLU A 70 27.55 -2.99 -36.36
N VAL A 71 28.51 -3.76 -35.84
CA VAL A 71 29.50 -3.25 -34.86
C VAL A 71 30.44 -2.25 -35.52
N LEU A 72 30.82 -2.51 -36.77
CA LEU A 72 31.61 -1.58 -37.58
C LEU A 72 30.85 -0.27 -37.87
N GLU A 73 29.58 -0.36 -38.25
CA GLU A 73 28.74 0.81 -38.50
C GLU A 73 28.53 1.64 -37.22
N ARG A 74 28.23 0.99 -36.09
CA ARG A 74 28.09 1.63 -34.76
C ARG A 74 29.40 2.20 -34.20
N SER A 75 30.55 1.85 -34.80
CA SER A 75 31.86 2.40 -34.38
C SER A 75 32.07 3.85 -34.78
N TRP A 76 31.29 4.34 -35.74
CA TRP A 76 31.39 5.71 -36.24
C TRP A 76 30.55 6.67 -35.40
N GLU A 77 31.16 7.75 -34.93
CA GLU A 77 30.48 8.81 -34.18
C GLU A 77 31.10 10.18 -34.46
N VAL A 78 30.32 11.24 -34.27
CA VAL A 78 30.79 12.62 -34.42
C VAL A 78 31.00 13.24 -33.05
N VAL A 79 32.26 13.53 -32.70
CA VAL A 79 32.64 14.18 -31.43
C VAL A 79 33.22 15.55 -31.73
N ASP A 80 32.62 16.60 -31.17
CA ASP A 80 33.04 18.00 -31.32
C ASP A 80 33.27 18.43 -32.78
N GLY A 81 32.45 17.89 -33.70
CA GLY A 81 32.51 18.16 -35.14
C GLY A 81 33.51 17.31 -35.93
N VAL A 82 34.18 16.35 -35.29
CA VAL A 82 35.11 15.40 -35.92
C VAL A 82 34.44 14.04 -36.08
N ASN A 83 34.43 13.48 -37.29
CA ASN A 83 33.93 12.12 -37.54
C ASN A 83 35.01 11.09 -37.17
N VAL A 84 34.71 10.21 -36.22
CA VAL A 84 35.65 9.28 -35.59
C VAL A 84 35.14 7.84 -35.70
N SER A 85 36.01 6.91 -36.08
CA SER A 85 35.78 5.46 -35.92
C SER A 85 36.50 4.96 -34.67
N LEU A 86 35.74 4.62 -33.63
CA LEU A 86 36.25 4.12 -32.36
C LEU A 86 36.48 2.61 -32.40
N ARG A 87 37.72 2.18 -32.16
CA ARG A 87 38.10 0.76 -32.07
C ARG A 87 38.41 0.39 -30.63
N LEU A 88 37.56 -0.47 -30.06
CA LEU A 88 37.67 -0.95 -28.69
C LEU A 88 38.54 -2.21 -28.63
N TRP A 89 39.46 -2.24 -27.68
CA TRP A 89 40.36 -3.37 -27.43
C TRP A 89 40.20 -3.81 -25.97
N ASP A 90 39.66 -5.01 -25.77
CA ASP A 90 39.56 -5.65 -24.46
C ASP A 90 40.90 -6.28 -24.05
N THR A 91 41.15 -6.38 -22.75
CA THR A 91 42.37 -7.00 -22.22
C THR A 91 42.09 -7.93 -21.04
N PHE A 92 42.87 -9.01 -20.96
CA PHE A 92 42.86 -9.92 -19.83
C PHE A 92 43.58 -9.33 -18.60
N GLY A 93 43.00 -9.49 -17.42
CA GLY A 93 43.62 -9.02 -16.17
C GLY A 93 44.85 -9.83 -15.75
N ASP A 94 44.98 -11.07 -16.22
CA ASP A 94 45.96 -12.06 -15.77
C ASP A 94 46.93 -12.55 -16.86
N HIS A 95 46.68 -12.23 -18.14
CA HIS A 95 47.53 -12.64 -19.26
C HIS A 95 48.44 -11.51 -19.79
N GLU A 96 49.61 -11.32 -19.17
CA GLU A 96 50.54 -10.22 -19.49
C GLU A 96 51.01 -10.22 -20.96
N LYS A 97 51.30 -11.38 -21.55
CA LYS A 97 51.80 -11.47 -22.93
C LYS A 97 50.79 -10.91 -23.95
N ASP A 98 49.52 -11.23 -23.79
CA ASP A 98 48.45 -10.79 -24.71
C ASP A 98 48.14 -9.29 -24.54
N ARG A 99 48.23 -8.78 -23.30
CA ARG A 99 48.08 -7.34 -23.04
C ARG A 99 49.13 -6.48 -23.74
N ARG A 100 50.39 -6.95 -23.78
CA ARG A 100 51.48 -6.23 -24.46
C ARG A 100 51.16 -5.93 -25.93
N PHE A 101 50.49 -6.85 -26.61
CA PHE A 101 50.06 -6.66 -28.00
C PHE A 101 48.96 -5.59 -28.12
N ALA A 102 48.03 -5.53 -27.16
CA ALA A 102 46.95 -4.56 -27.17
C ALA A 102 47.45 -3.11 -27.08
N TYR A 103 48.54 -2.85 -26.34
CA TYR A 103 49.11 -1.50 -26.17
C TYR A 103 49.64 -0.85 -27.46
N GLY A 104 50.10 -1.64 -28.44
CA GLY A 104 50.70 -1.11 -29.66
C GLY A 104 49.83 -0.08 -30.39
N ARG A 105 50.36 1.13 -30.62
CA ARG A 105 49.68 2.24 -31.31
C ARG A 105 48.35 2.66 -30.68
N SER A 106 48.21 2.56 -29.35
CA SER A 106 47.01 3.02 -28.65
C SER A 106 46.91 4.54 -28.63
N ASP A 107 45.73 5.06 -28.94
CA ASP A 107 45.45 6.50 -28.93
C ASP A 107 44.94 6.99 -27.57
N VAL A 108 44.29 6.10 -26.81
CA VAL A 108 43.81 6.35 -25.46
C VAL A 108 43.66 5.03 -24.70
N VAL A 109 43.84 5.07 -23.38
CA VAL A 109 43.65 3.92 -22.49
C VAL A 109 42.60 4.24 -21.43
N LEU A 110 41.64 3.33 -21.24
CA LEU A 110 40.73 3.32 -20.09
C LEU A 110 41.30 2.40 -19.02
N LEU A 111 41.64 2.97 -17.87
CA LEU A 111 42.10 2.25 -16.69
C LEU A 111 40.92 1.98 -15.75
N CYS A 112 40.40 0.76 -15.78
CA CYS A 112 39.19 0.36 -15.08
C CYS A 112 39.46 -0.28 -13.71
N PHE A 113 38.62 0.07 -12.73
CA PHE A 113 38.48 -0.62 -11.46
C PHE A 113 36.99 -0.89 -11.17
N SER A 114 36.68 -1.72 -10.17
CA SER A 114 35.30 -1.96 -9.74
C SER A 114 34.98 -1.17 -8.48
N ILE A 115 33.83 -0.50 -8.48
CA ILE A 115 33.34 0.25 -7.33
C ILE A 115 33.06 -0.66 -6.12
N GLY A 116 32.71 -1.92 -6.32
CA GLY A 116 32.57 -2.91 -5.24
C GLY A 116 33.87 -3.63 -4.84
N ASN A 117 35.05 -3.17 -5.30
CA ASN A 117 36.33 -3.78 -4.93
C ASN A 117 37.43 -2.72 -4.76
N PRO A 118 37.71 -2.27 -3.52
CA PRO A 118 38.71 -1.24 -3.26
C PRO A 118 40.14 -1.64 -3.62
N LYS A 119 40.45 -2.95 -3.63
CA LYS A 119 41.75 -3.46 -4.05
C LYS A 119 42.03 -3.15 -5.52
N SER A 120 41.00 -3.25 -6.37
CA SER A 120 41.15 -2.97 -7.80
C SER A 120 41.52 -1.52 -8.08
N LEU A 121 41.05 -0.57 -7.26
CA LEU A 121 41.45 0.84 -7.35
C LEU A 121 42.90 1.05 -6.91
N ARG A 122 43.35 0.37 -5.84
CA ARG A 122 44.77 0.42 -5.41
C ARG A 122 45.70 -0.13 -6.49
N ASN A 123 45.30 -1.20 -7.16
CA ASN A 123 46.06 -1.81 -8.26
C ASN A 123 46.20 -0.87 -9.47
N CYS A 124 45.25 0.04 -9.72
CA CYS A 124 45.39 1.05 -10.77
C CYS A 124 46.67 1.88 -10.60
N LYS A 125 46.99 2.29 -9.37
CA LYS A 125 48.21 3.03 -9.04
C LYS A 125 49.45 2.12 -8.96
N ALA A 126 49.33 1.00 -8.25
CA ALA A 126 50.49 0.16 -7.91
C ALA A 126 51.01 -0.69 -9.07
N MET A 127 50.14 -1.07 -10.01
CA MET A 127 50.46 -2.04 -11.06
C MET A 127 50.14 -1.49 -12.45
N TRP A 128 48.88 -1.12 -12.68
CA TRP A 128 48.39 -0.91 -14.04
C TRP A 128 48.91 0.36 -14.70
N LEU A 129 48.93 1.49 -14.00
CA LEU A 129 49.45 2.73 -14.57
C LEU A 129 50.96 2.62 -14.89
N PRO A 130 51.82 2.07 -14.00
CA PRO A 130 53.22 1.77 -14.35
C PRO A 130 53.36 0.89 -15.59
N GLU A 131 52.57 -0.19 -15.71
CA GLU A 131 52.56 -1.07 -16.89
C GLU A 131 52.19 -0.28 -18.17
N ILE A 132 51.09 0.49 -18.13
CA ILE A 132 50.64 1.31 -19.25
C ILE A 132 51.72 2.30 -19.67
N ARG A 133 52.34 3.01 -18.72
CA ARG A 133 53.38 4.01 -19.00
C ARG A 133 54.66 3.39 -19.55
N ARG A 134 54.98 2.14 -19.22
CA ARG A 134 56.11 1.40 -19.80
C ARG A 134 55.93 1.15 -21.30
N PHE A 135 54.72 0.80 -21.75
CA PHE A 135 54.44 0.47 -23.16
C PHE A 135 53.89 1.65 -23.99
N CYS A 136 53.25 2.61 -23.34
CA CYS A 136 52.54 3.74 -23.95
C CYS A 136 52.77 5.04 -23.14
N PRO A 137 53.99 5.57 -23.09
CA PRO A 137 54.36 6.65 -22.15
C PRO A 137 53.55 7.93 -22.37
N ASN A 138 53.28 8.30 -23.62
CA ASN A 138 52.60 9.55 -23.99
C ASN A 138 51.11 9.40 -24.27
N THR A 139 50.56 8.19 -24.14
CA THR A 139 49.15 7.95 -24.43
C THR A 139 48.29 8.50 -23.28
N PRO A 140 47.20 9.25 -23.56
CA PRO A 140 46.28 9.71 -22.54
C PRO A 140 45.58 8.53 -21.85
N VAL A 141 45.40 8.64 -20.54
CA VAL A 141 44.76 7.61 -19.71
C VAL A 141 43.60 8.24 -18.94
N LEU A 142 42.46 7.55 -18.89
CA LEU A 142 41.29 7.93 -18.09
C LEU A 142 41.05 6.86 -17.03
N LEU A 143 40.85 7.26 -15.78
CA LEU A 143 40.47 6.34 -14.70
C LEU A 143 38.95 6.12 -14.74
N VAL A 144 38.52 4.86 -14.71
CA VAL A 144 37.11 4.47 -14.87
C VAL A 144 36.63 3.55 -13.74
N GLY A 145 35.69 4.02 -12.93
CA GLY A 145 35.00 3.19 -11.93
C GLY A 145 33.81 2.45 -12.54
N CYS A 146 33.90 1.15 -12.68
CA CYS A 146 32.83 0.30 -13.21
C CYS A 146 31.90 -0.21 -12.11
N LYS A 147 30.68 -0.60 -12.49
CA LYS A 147 29.62 -1.11 -11.60
C LYS A 147 29.16 -0.07 -10.56
N ASN A 148 28.98 1.17 -11.00
CA ASN A 148 28.49 2.27 -10.14
C ASN A 148 27.15 1.94 -9.45
N ASP A 149 26.32 1.12 -10.08
CA ASP A 149 25.05 0.63 -9.56
C ASP A 149 25.17 -0.06 -8.18
N LEU A 150 26.31 -0.67 -7.86
CA LEU A 150 26.53 -1.32 -6.58
C LEU A 150 26.39 -0.37 -5.38
N ARG A 151 26.54 0.95 -5.54
CA ARG A 151 26.36 1.91 -4.44
C ARG A 151 24.92 2.00 -3.91
N PHE A 152 23.93 1.58 -4.69
CA PHE A 152 22.53 1.54 -4.25
C PHE A 152 21.94 0.13 -4.32
N MET A 153 22.51 -0.78 -5.10
CA MET A 153 21.99 -2.16 -5.22
C MET A 153 22.48 -3.12 -4.14
N TYR A 154 23.50 -2.78 -3.35
CA TYR A 154 24.05 -3.71 -2.36
C TYR A 154 23.04 -4.13 -1.27
N CYS A 155 21.98 -3.34 -1.06
CA CYS A 155 20.87 -3.63 -0.16
C CYS A 155 19.55 -3.95 -0.89
N ASP A 156 19.56 -4.04 -2.23
CA ASP A 156 18.35 -4.36 -3.01
C ASP A 156 18.03 -5.86 -2.90
N GLU A 157 16.83 -6.20 -2.46
CA GLU A 157 16.42 -7.59 -2.22
C GLU A 157 16.40 -8.44 -3.50
N THR A 158 16.02 -7.83 -4.63
CA THR A 158 16.02 -8.50 -5.92
C THR A 158 17.45 -8.81 -6.35
N TYR A 159 18.38 -7.88 -6.18
CA TYR A 159 19.81 -8.11 -6.40
C TYR A 159 20.38 -9.20 -5.51
N LEU A 160 20.09 -9.14 -4.21
CA LEU A 160 20.61 -10.07 -3.22
C LEU A 160 20.08 -11.50 -3.44
N SER A 161 18.80 -11.65 -3.79
CA SER A 161 18.21 -12.96 -4.14
C SER A 161 18.87 -13.55 -5.38
N TYR A 162 18.90 -12.82 -6.50
CA TYR A 162 19.59 -13.29 -7.72
C TYR A 162 21.07 -13.61 -7.48
N PHE A 163 21.76 -12.82 -6.65
CA PHE A 163 23.16 -13.05 -6.33
C PHE A 163 23.35 -14.34 -5.54
N LYS A 164 22.54 -14.58 -4.50
CA LYS A 164 22.59 -15.81 -3.68
C LYS A 164 22.34 -17.06 -4.51
N ASP A 165 21.34 -17.02 -5.40
CA ASP A 165 20.97 -18.16 -6.23
C ASP A 165 22.06 -18.55 -7.23
N ARG A 166 22.81 -17.57 -7.75
CA ARG A 166 23.81 -17.80 -8.80
C ARG A 166 25.23 -17.94 -8.29
N ASN A 167 25.57 -17.29 -7.19
CA ASN A 167 26.90 -17.32 -6.60
C ASN A 167 26.82 -17.70 -5.11
N PRO A 168 26.30 -18.91 -4.76
CA PRO A 168 26.07 -19.30 -3.37
C PRO A 168 27.37 -19.35 -2.53
N PHE A 169 28.53 -19.51 -3.19
CA PHE A 169 29.84 -19.57 -2.54
C PHE A 169 30.56 -18.21 -2.45
N MET A 170 29.96 -17.14 -2.98
CA MET A 170 30.50 -15.79 -2.91
C MET A 170 29.71 -14.98 -1.89
N ARG A 171 30.42 -14.16 -1.10
CA ARG A 171 29.73 -13.16 -0.27
C ARG A 171 29.23 -11.99 -1.14
N PRO A 172 28.03 -11.45 -0.89
CA PRO A 172 27.59 -10.23 -1.55
C PRO A 172 28.45 -9.03 -1.15
N THR A 173 28.45 -8.01 -2.01
CA THR A 173 29.10 -6.72 -1.75
C THR A 173 28.47 -6.08 -0.51
N LYS A 174 29.30 -5.59 0.42
CA LYS A 174 28.86 -4.84 1.60
C LYS A 174 29.20 -3.36 1.44
N GLU A 175 28.61 -2.52 2.29
CA GLU A 175 28.88 -1.08 2.31
C GLU A 175 30.38 -0.77 2.45
N CYS A 176 31.12 -1.54 3.27
CA CYS A 176 32.56 -1.39 3.46
C CYS A 176 33.41 -1.75 2.22
N ASP A 177 32.85 -2.46 1.23
CA ASP A 177 33.53 -2.78 -0.02
C ASP A 177 33.31 -1.70 -1.09
N LEU A 178 32.47 -0.71 -0.84
CA LEU A 178 32.13 0.33 -1.80
C LEU A 178 33.18 1.44 -1.80
N VAL A 179 33.74 1.71 -2.98
CA VAL A 179 34.56 2.88 -3.24
C VAL A 179 33.64 4.08 -3.43
N MET A 180 33.77 5.09 -2.56
CA MET A 180 33.05 6.35 -2.71
C MET A 180 33.71 7.26 -3.77
N PRO A 181 32.93 8.15 -4.43
CA PRO A 181 33.45 8.99 -5.52
C PRO A 181 34.66 9.85 -5.14
N ASP A 182 34.68 10.38 -3.91
CA ASP A 182 35.76 11.19 -3.35
C ASP A 182 37.08 10.40 -3.24
N GLN A 183 37.02 9.14 -2.80
CA GLN A 183 38.19 8.25 -2.72
C GLN A 183 38.81 8.00 -4.10
N ALA A 184 37.97 7.70 -5.09
CA ALA A 184 38.44 7.46 -6.46
C ALA A 184 38.96 8.75 -7.11
N ARG A 185 38.32 9.90 -6.88
CA ARG A 185 38.77 11.20 -7.38
C ARG A 185 40.09 11.62 -6.76
N ALA A 186 40.31 11.36 -5.47
CA ALA A 186 41.59 11.65 -4.81
C ALA A 186 42.73 10.89 -5.49
N ILE A 187 42.54 9.60 -5.77
CA ILE A 187 43.52 8.79 -6.51
C ILE A 187 43.67 9.29 -7.95
N ALA A 188 42.58 9.62 -8.64
CA ALA A 188 42.65 10.17 -10.00
C ALA A 188 43.47 11.48 -10.04
N SER A 189 43.26 12.37 -9.07
CA SER A 189 43.99 13.62 -8.92
C SER A 189 45.48 13.39 -8.65
N GLU A 190 45.82 12.44 -7.77
CA GLU A 190 47.21 12.05 -7.50
C GLU A 190 47.91 11.54 -8.76
N LEU A 191 47.20 10.77 -9.60
CA LEU A 191 47.72 10.22 -10.85
C LEU A 191 47.67 11.21 -12.02
N GLY A 192 47.07 12.39 -11.85
CA GLY A 192 46.86 13.37 -12.92
C GLY A 192 45.91 12.87 -14.03
N LEU A 193 44.94 12.01 -13.70
CA LEU A 193 44.03 11.38 -14.66
C LEU A 193 42.60 11.95 -14.53
N PRO A 194 41.87 12.14 -15.64
CA PRO A 194 40.43 12.35 -15.59
C PRO A 194 39.71 11.13 -15.01
N TYR A 195 38.67 11.35 -14.21
CA TYR A 195 37.88 10.30 -13.57
C TYR A 195 36.46 10.24 -14.13
N TYR A 196 36.01 9.03 -14.45
CA TYR A 196 34.67 8.73 -14.90
C TYR A 196 34.14 7.48 -14.21
N GLU A 197 32.82 7.36 -14.13
CA GLU A 197 32.15 6.18 -13.62
C GLU A 197 31.15 5.63 -14.62
N THR A 198 30.97 4.31 -14.62
CA THR A 198 30.05 3.62 -15.52
C THR A 198 29.22 2.57 -14.80
N SER A 199 27.98 2.41 -15.23
CA SER A 199 27.13 1.27 -14.92
C SER A 199 26.54 0.74 -16.22
N VAL A 200 26.76 -0.54 -16.49
CA VAL A 200 26.14 -1.20 -17.65
C VAL A 200 24.67 -1.48 -17.40
N LEU A 201 24.28 -1.69 -16.14
CA LEU A 201 22.89 -1.92 -15.74
C LEU A 201 22.03 -0.69 -15.99
N THR A 202 22.44 0.47 -15.47
CA THR A 202 21.69 1.72 -15.64
C THR A 202 22.02 2.42 -16.97
N TYR A 203 23.07 1.95 -17.64
CA TYR A 203 23.69 2.56 -18.82
C TYR A 203 24.32 3.94 -18.56
N TYR A 204 24.45 4.31 -17.28
CA TYR A 204 25.08 5.56 -16.88
C TYR A 204 26.56 5.58 -17.28
N GLY A 205 26.99 6.72 -17.86
CA GLY A 205 28.39 6.99 -18.16
C GLY A 205 29.01 6.23 -19.32
N VAL A 206 28.35 5.19 -19.86
CA VAL A 206 28.89 4.35 -20.92
C VAL A 206 29.27 5.17 -22.14
N ASN A 207 28.37 5.98 -22.70
CA ASN A 207 28.71 6.83 -23.85
C ASN A 207 29.69 7.95 -23.46
N SER A 208 29.46 8.59 -22.31
CA SER A 208 30.27 9.72 -21.84
C SER A 208 31.75 9.37 -21.70
N VAL A 209 32.09 8.19 -21.17
CA VAL A 209 33.50 7.81 -20.99
C VAL A 209 34.20 7.62 -22.35
N PHE A 210 33.52 7.06 -23.36
CA PHE A 210 34.11 6.83 -24.67
C PHE A 210 34.22 8.12 -25.50
N GLU A 211 33.22 9.01 -25.44
CA GLU A 211 33.32 10.34 -26.05
C GLU A 211 34.48 11.14 -25.46
N ASN A 212 34.67 11.10 -24.14
CA ASN A 212 35.78 11.79 -23.48
C ASN A 212 37.13 11.11 -23.73
N ALA A 213 37.16 9.80 -23.94
CA ALA A 213 38.35 9.10 -24.42
C ALA A 213 38.75 9.55 -25.83
N ILE A 214 37.76 9.73 -26.72
CA ILE A 214 37.98 10.30 -28.05
C ILE A 214 38.51 11.73 -27.96
N ARG A 215 37.89 12.59 -27.13
CA ARG A 215 38.40 13.95 -26.88
C ARG A 215 39.85 13.93 -26.40
N ALA A 216 40.19 13.07 -25.45
CA ALA A 216 41.55 12.94 -24.94
C ALA A 216 42.54 12.51 -26.04
N ALA A 217 42.18 11.52 -26.87
CA ALA A 217 42.99 11.06 -28.00
C ALA A 217 43.23 12.18 -29.02
N LEU A 218 42.16 12.87 -29.45
CA LEU A 218 42.23 13.93 -30.45
C LEU A 218 43.01 15.16 -29.94
N VAL A 219 42.87 15.52 -28.66
CA VAL A 219 43.65 16.59 -28.03
C VAL A 219 45.15 16.22 -27.97
N SER A 220 45.49 14.99 -27.60
CA SER A 220 46.89 14.51 -27.62
C SER A 220 47.47 14.53 -29.05
N ARG A 221 46.70 14.06 -30.04
CA ARG A 221 47.10 14.14 -31.46
C ARG A 221 47.31 15.57 -31.94
N ARG A 222 46.47 16.51 -31.51
CA ARG A 222 46.63 17.94 -31.85
C ARG A 222 47.97 18.49 -31.35
N GLN A 223 48.44 18.07 -30.17
CA GLN A 223 49.74 18.48 -29.65
C GLN A 223 50.89 17.94 -30.53
N GLN A 224 50.73 16.75 -31.09
CA GLN A 224 51.71 16.13 -31.99
C GLN A 224 51.62 16.63 -33.44
N ARG A 225 50.45 17.12 -33.89
CA ARG A 225 50.15 17.55 -35.27
C ARG A 225 49.47 18.93 -35.32
N PHE A 226 50.15 19.94 -34.80
CA PHE A 226 49.58 21.26 -34.54
C PHE A 226 49.05 22.03 -35.77
N TRP A 227 49.48 21.68 -36.99
CA TRP A 227 49.01 22.29 -38.25
C TRP A 227 47.60 21.84 -38.69
N LEU A 228 47.07 20.75 -38.13
CA LEU A 228 45.74 20.24 -38.48
C LEU A 228 44.63 21.11 -37.85
N ALA A 229 44.10 22.05 -38.62
CA ALA A 229 43.03 22.96 -38.19
C ALA A 229 41.73 22.25 -37.73
N GLY A 230 41.51 21.01 -38.19
CA GLY A 230 40.31 20.21 -37.90
C GLY A 230 40.10 19.88 -36.41
N PHE A 231 41.16 19.91 -35.59
CA PHE A 231 41.06 19.59 -34.15
C PHE A 231 40.98 20.84 -33.25
N LYS A 232 40.94 22.05 -33.81
CA LYS A 232 40.90 23.29 -33.02
C LYS A 232 39.65 23.41 -32.15
N ARG A 233 38.53 22.82 -32.58
CA ARG A 233 37.22 22.85 -31.90
C ARG A 233 37.01 21.69 -30.92
N VAL A 234 37.90 20.69 -30.91
CA VAL A 234 37.81 19.57 -29.97
C VAL A 234 38.06 20.07 -28.56
N GLN A 235 37.12 19.78 -27.66
CA GLN A 235 37.18 20.18 -26.27
C GLN A 235 38.10 19.23 -25.49
N ARG A 236 38.65 19.71 -24.37
CA ARG A 236 39.26 18.81 -23.39
C ARG A 236 38.17 17.89 -22.79
N PRO A 237 38.54 16.71 -22.27
CA PRO A 237 37.59 15.85 -21.57
C PRO A 237 36.72 16.64 -20.58
N LEU A 238 35.42 16.41 -20.65
CA LEU A 238 34.40 17.11 -19.87
C LEU A 238 34.14 16.38 -18.57
N LEU A 239 33.85 17.12 -17.49
CA LEU A 239 33.44 16.52 -16.23
C LEU A 239 32.09 15.82 -16.40
N GLN A 240 31.97 14.63 -15.83
CA GLN A 240 30.74 13.84 -15.85
C GLN A 240 29.76 14.34 -14.79
N ALA A 241 28.49 14.54 -15.16
CA ALA A 241 27.43 14.80 -14.20
C ALA A 241 27.18 13.55 -13.34
N PRO A 242 27.10 13.65 -12.00
CA PRO A 242 27.04 12.50 -11.12
C PRO A 242 25.74 11.70 -11.25
N PHE A 243 25.83 10.39 -11.05
CA PHE A 243 24.67 9.50 -11.07
C PHE A 243 23.81 9.71 -9.83
N CYS A 244 22.57 10.15 -10.03
CA CYS A 244 21.55 10.13 -8.97
C CYS A 244 20.91 8.74 -8.93
N PRO A 245 20.97 8.02 -7.80
CA PRO A 245 20.32 6.73 -7.69
C PRO A 245 18.79 6.90 -7.77
N PRO A 246 18.07 5.88 -8.28
CA PRO A 246 16.62 5.92 -8.35
C PRO A 246 16.03 6.17 -6.95
N LYS A 247 14.90 6.88 -6.91
CA LYS A 247 14.16 7.11 -5.68
C LYS A 247 13.62 5.75 -5.19
N PRO A 248 13.78 5.40 -3.89
CA PRO A 248 13.22 4.17 -3.34
C PRO A 248 11.70 4.09 -3.56
N CYS A 249 11.20 2.87 -3.77
CA CYS A 249 9.76 2.58 -3.79
C CYS A 249 9.24 2.43 -2.36
N TYR A 250 7.95 2.70 -2.16
CA TYR A 250 7.30 2.41 -0.89
C TYR A 250 6.99 0.91 -0.75
N PRO A 251 7.01 0.37 0.48
CA PRO A 251 6.68 -1.04 0.71
C PRO A 251 5.21 -1.33 0.37
N ASP A 252 4.95 -2.55 -0.10
CA ASP A 252 3.60 -3.03 -0.41
C ASP A 252 2.84 -3.35 0.88
N MET A 253 1.54 -3.02 0.91
CA MET A 253 0.66 -3.34 2.03
C MET A 253 0.02 -4.71 1.83
N TYR A 254 0.02 -5.53 2.88
CA TYR A 254 -0.65 -6.82 2.95
C TYR A 254 -1.83 -6.79 3.92
N VAL A 255 -2.96 -7.30 3.44
CA VAL A 255 -4.16 -7.54 4.25
C VAL A 255 -4.58 -9.00 4.05
N SER A 256 -4.76 -9.72 5.16
CA SER A 256 -5.18 -11.12 5.18
C SER A 256 -6.54 -11.31 4.47
N ALA A 257 -6.97 -12.55 4.22
CA ALA A 257 -8.34 -12.78 3.75
C ALA A 257 -9.38 -12.51 4.86
N SER A 258 -10.62 -12.20 4.47
CA SER A 258 -11.72 -11.99 5.42
C SER A 258 -12.35 -13.32 5.85
N THR A 259 -12.51 -13.51 7.16
CA THR A 259 -13.30 -14.62 7.74
C THR A 259 -14.74 -14.23 8.03
N TYR A 260 -15.16 -13.00 7.70
CA TYR A 260 -16.43 -12.41 8.13
C TYR A 260 -17.64 -13.32 7.87
N PHE A 261 -17.81 -13.84 6.65
CA PHE A 261 -18.95 -14.70 6.32
C PHE A 261 -18.85 -16.10 6.94
N GLU A 262 -17.64 -16.62 7.14
CA GLU A 262 -17.41 -17.89 7.83
C GLU A 262 -17.81 -17.79 9.31
N ASN A 263 -17.64 -16.62 9.92
CA ASN A 263 -18.09 -16.37 11.29
C ASN A 263 -19.62 -16.40 11.42
N PHE A 264 -20.36 -15.87 10.43
CA PHE A 264 -21.84 -16.01 10.42
C PHE A 264 -22.30 -17.44 10.16
N GLN A 265 -21.59 -18.19 9.33
CA GLN A 265 -21.84 -19.62 9.18
C GLN A 265 -21.59 -20.39 10.50
N THR A 266 -20.59 -19.96 11.27
CA THR A 266 -20.32 -20.50 12.61
C THR A 266 -21.45 -20.17 13.58
N LEU A 267 -22.01 -18.95 13.53
CA LEU A 267 -23.19 -18.57 14.32
C LEU A 267 -24.40 -19.46 14.01
N TYR A 268 -24.66 -19.72 12.73
CA TYR A 268 -25.72 -20.63 12.30
C TYR A 268 -25.52 -22.06 12.84
N SER A 269 -24.28 -22.54 12.80
CA SER A 269 -23.96 -23.94 13.14
C SER A 269 -23.88 -24.18 14.65
N ARG A 270 -23.30 -23.23 15.42
CA ARG A 270 -23.14 -23.36 16.87
C ARG A 270 -24.39 -22.98 17.66
N GLN A 271 -25.25 -22.12 17.11
CA GLN A 271 -26.48 -21.63 17.77
C GLN A 271 -26.22 -21.09 19.19
N ALA A 272 -25.07 -20.45 19.38
CA ALA A 272 -24.66 -19.90 20.67
C ALA A 272 -25.36 -18.55 20.90
N TYR A 273 -25.95 -18.34 22.08
CA TYR A 273 -26.60 -17.08 22.47
C TYR A 273 -27.75 -16.67 21.54
N THR A 274 -28.48 -17.65 21.01
CA THR A 274 -29.75 -17.41 20.33
C THR A 274 -30.77 -16.84 21.30
N ASP A 275 -31.67 -16.01 20.80
CA ASP A 275 -32.70 -15.28 21.56
C ASP A 275 -34.09 -15.37 20.90
N VAL A 276 -34.20 -16.12 19.80
CA VAL A 276 -35.46 -16.47 19.14
C VAL A 276 -35.46 -17.94 18.71
N ILE A 277 -36.60 -18.61 18.87
CA ILE A 277 -36.84 -19.99 18.41
C ILE A 277 -38.06 -19.99 17.49
N PHE A 278 -37.89 -20.53 16.27
CA PHE A 278 -38.99 -20.78 15.34
C PHE A 278 -39.47 -22.21 15.45
N ILE A 279 -40.76 -22.42 15.75
CA ILE A 279 -41.36 -23.75 15.85
C ILE A 279 -42.15 -24.04 14.57
N THR A 280 -41.79 -25.12 13.88
CA THR A 280 -42.55 -25.68 12.74
C THR A 280 -42.95 -27.12 13.05
N GLY A 281 -44.24 -27.39 13.21
CA GLY A 281 -44.71 -28.71 13.61
C GLY A 281 -44.14 -29.10 14.98
N SER A 282 -43.30 -30.14 15.03
CA SER A 282 -42.64 -30.63 16.25
C SER A 282 -41.15 -30.24 16.37
N VAL A 283 -40.64 -29.41 15.46
CA VAL A 283 -39.21 -29.06 15.37
C VAL A 283 -39.02 -27.58 15.68
N GLY A 284 -38.04 -27.26 16.55
CA GLY A 284 -37.62 -25.90 16.86
C GLY A 284 -36.29 -25.53 16.20
N PHE A 285 -36.18 -24.29 15.73
CA PHE A 285 -34.97 -23.73 15.12
C PHE A 285 -34.55 -22.46 15.85
N SER A 286 -33.38 -22.49 16.50
CA SER A 286 -32.83 -21.33 17.21
C SER A 286 -32.14 -20.36 16.26
N ALA A 287 -32.30 -19.06 16.49
CA ALA A 287 -31.70 -17.98 15.70
C ALA A 287 -31.47 -16.72 16.55
N HIS A 288 -30.92 -15.67 15.94
CA HIS A 288 -30.57 -14.41 16.59
C HIS A 288 -31.44 -13.25 16.07
N ARG A 289 -32.16 -12.55 16.95
CA ARG A 289 -33.11 -11.48 16.60
C ARG A 289 -32.42 -10.32 15.89
N PHE A 290 -31.24 -9.91 16.33
CA PHE A 290 -30.46 -8.84 15.69
C PHE A 290 -30.17 -9.16 14.21
N TYR A 291 -29.86 -10.43 13.91
CA TYR A 291 -29.51 -10.86 12.57
C TYR A 291 -30.76 -11.09 11.70
N ILE A 292 -31.85 -11.61 12.29
CA ILE A 292 -33.17 -11.65 11.65
C ILE A 292 -33.67 -10.25 11.32
N ALA A 293 -33.43 -9.24 12.17
CA ALA A 293 -33.78 -7.85 11.89
C ALA A 293 -33.07 -7.30 10.65
N ALA A 294 -31.80 -7.64 10.47
CA ALA A 294 -31.06 -7.28 9.26
C ALA A 294 -31.56 -8.05 8.03
N ALA A 295 -31.86 -9.34 8.16
CA ALA A 295 -32.16 -10.21 7.03
C ALA A 295 -33.62 -10.22 6.58
N ALA A 296 -34.57 -10.12 7.51
CA ALA A 296 -36.00 -10.22 7.26
C ALA A 296 -36.76 -9.12 8.02
N PRO A 297 -36.75 -7.86 7.53
CA PRO A 297 -37.32 -6.71 8.24
C PRO A 297 -38.82 -6.86 8.56
N SER A 298 -39.60 -7.48 7.67
CA SER A 298 -41.03 -7.71 7.88
C SER A 298 -41.28 -8.68 9.04
N LEU A 299 -40.52 -9.78 9.10
CA LEU A 299 -40.56 -10.74 10.21
C LEU A 299 -40.10 -10.09 11.52
N ALA A 300 -39.07 -9.25 11.48
CA ALA A 300 -38.56 -8.57 12.66
C ALA A 300 -39.54 -7.53 13.22
N ARG A 301 -40.26 -6.79 12.36
CA ARG A 301 -41.35 -5.88 12.77
C ARG A 301 -42.49 -6.66 13.43
N LEU A 302 -42.82 -7.84 12.92
CA LEU A 302 -43.83 -8.70 13.51
C LEU A 302 -43.42 -9.17 14.92
N ILE A 303 -42.17 -9.60 15.07
CA ILE A 303 -41.60 -9.99 16.37
C ILE A 303 -41.59 -8.80 17.34
N ALA A 304 -41.17 -7.61 16.89
CA ALA A 304 -41.14 -6.41 17.72
C ALA A 304 -42.55 -6.01 18.20
N THR A 305 -43.51 -5.85 17.28
CA THR A 305 -44.89 -5.44 17.62
C THR A 305 -45.63 -6.44 18.53
N ALA A 306 -45.31 -7.74 18.42
CA ALA A 306 -45.85 -8.76 19.30
C ALA A 306 -45.23 -8.71 20.71
N THR A 307 -44.00 -8.18 20.85
CA THR A 307 -43.27 -8.11 22.12
C THR A 307 -43.33 -6.74 22.83
N THR A 308 -43.60 -5.64 22.12
CA THR A 308 -43.65 -4.26 22.68
C THR A 308 -45.03 -3.80 23.16
N ASN A 309 -46.13 -4.43 22.73
CA ASN A 309 -47.47 -4.08 23.22
C ASN A 309 -47.76 -4.61 24.65
N SER A 310 -46.73 -5.03 25.39
CA SER A 310 -46.78 -5.42 26.79
C SER A 310 -46.97 -4.25 27.75
N ASP A 311 -46.73 -3.01 27.31
CA ASP A 311 -46.61 -1.87 28.25
C ASP A 311 -47.86 -0.96 28.29
N ILE A 312 -48.89 -1.22 27.47
CA ILE A 312 -50.11 -0.37 27.40
C ILE A 312 -51.35 -0.99 28.07
N ASN A 313 -51.36 -2.29 28.38
CA ASN A 313 -52.58 -2.96 28.88
C ASN A 313 -52.54 -3.34 30.37
N CYS A 314 -51.92 -2.52 31.22
CA CYS A 314 -52.07 -2.62 32.68
C CYS A 314 -52.46 -1.28 33.34
N SER A 315 -53.43 -0.59 32.76
CA SER A 315 -54.32 0.35 33.46
C SER A 315 -55.51 0.65 32.56
N ASP A 316 -56.70 0.66 33.15
CA ASP A 316 -57.99 1.06 32.56
C ASP A 316 -58.78 0.00 31.78
N ILE A 317 -59.50 -0.81 32.57
CA ILE A 317 -60.83 -1.28 32.18
C ILE A 317 -61.73 -0.05 32.04
N GLY A 318 -61.99 0.34 30.80
CA GLY A 318 -62.93 1.39 30.43
C GLY A 318 -63.45 1.14 29.03
N THR A 319 -64.58 0.45 28.95
CA THR A 319 -65.48 0.32 27.80
C THR A 319 -65.19 1.24 26.61
N ARG A 320 -64.89 0.68 25.42
CA ARG A 320 -65.58 1.06 24.18
C ARG A 320 -65.33 0.11 23.01
N SER A 321 -66.43 -0.04 22.28
CA SER A 321 -66.76 -0.97 21.22
C SER A 321 -65.93 -0.80 19.96
N SER A 322 -65.71 -1.92 19.29
CA SER A 322 -65.39 -2.10 17.87
C SER A 322 -66.16 -1.16 16.95
N SER A 323 -65.50 -0.64 15.91
CA SER A 323 -66.01 -0.48 14.54
C SER A 323 -64.88 -0.12 13.56
N ASP A 324 -64.99 -0.67 12.36
CA ASP A 324 -64.52 -0.15 11.07
C ASP A 324 -63.08 -0.40 10.60
N CYS A 325 -62.90 -1.51 9.88
CA CYS A 325 -62.07 -1.54 8.68
C CYS A 325 -62.67 -2.55 7.67
N SER A 326 -63.52 -2.05 6.78
CA SER A 326 -63.82 -2.69 5.50
C SER A 326 -64.14 -1.62 4.46
N MET A 327 -63.31 -1.53 3.41
CA MET A 327 -63.70 -1.64 1.98
C MET A 327 -62.69 -0.96 1.04
N VAL A 328 -62.30 -1.76 0.04
CA VAL A 328 -61.79 -1.45 -1.31
C VAL A 328 -62.79 -0.51 -2.03
N SER A 329 -62.50 0.45 -2.94
CA SER A 329 -61.77 0.43 -4.22
C SER A 329 -61.73 1.84 -4.86
N SER A 330 -60.61 2.16 -5.50
CA SER A 330 -60.39 2.80 -6.82
C SER A 330 -61.36 3.81 -7.50
N VAL A 331 -60.71 4.78 -8.16
CA VAL A 331 -61.01 5.58 -9.38
C VAL A 331 -61.79 6.90 -9.21
N GLY A 332 -61.22 8.00 -9.72
CA GLY A 332 -61.97 9.24 -10.00
C GLY A 332 -61.13 10.53 -10.09
N ASP A 333 -60.48 10.71 -11.23
CA ASP A 333 -60.06 11.93 -11.94
C ASP A 333 -60.10 13.37 -11.35
N THR A 334 -59.06 14.11 -11.80
CA THR A 334 -59.01 15.52 -12.23
C THR A 334 -58.81 16.70 -11.24
N SER A 335 -57.61 17.26 -11.37
CA SER A 335 -57.30 18.66 -11.71
C SER A 335 -57.05 19.70 -10.60
N ALA A 336 -56.00 20.48 -10.90
CA ALA A 336 -55.76 21.89 -10.56
C ALA A 336 -55.04 22.23 -9.23
N SER A 337 -53.74 22.49 -9.40
CA SER A 337 -53.03 23.73 -9.01
C SER A 337 -52.93 24.16 -7.54
N GLY A 338 -51.69 24.23 -7.06
CA GLY A 338 -51.13 25.51 -6.57
C GLY A 338 -50.81 25.60 -5.07
N GLY A 339 -49.57 25.98 -4.77
CA GLY A 339 -49.29 26.95 -3.70
C GLY A 339 -48.71 26.43 -2.37
N SER A 340 -47.37 26.36 -2.32
CA SER A 340 -46.50 27.08 -1.36
C SER A 340 -46.87 27.18 0.14
N SER A 341 -45.94 26.65 0.96
CA SER A 341 -45.36 27.23 2.20
C SER A 341 -46.28 27.59 3.37
N TYR A 342 -45.96 27.13 4.59
CA TYR A 342 -45.52 27.98 5.72
C TYR A 342 -45.04 27.13 6.91
N HIS A 343 -43.88 27.50 7.44
CA HIS A 343 -43.35 27.14 8.76
C HIS A 343 -44.22 27.72 9.89
N SER A 344 -44.23 27.08 11.07
CA SER A 344 -43.98 27.73 12.36
C SER A 344 -43.72 26.70 13.47
N GLU A 345 -42.62 26.94 14.18
CA GLU A 345 -42.29 26.50 15.55
C GLU A 345 -43.39 27.01 16.51
N GLU A 346 -43.63 26.52 17.72
CA GLU A 346 -42.77 26.38 18.91
C GLU A 346 -43.75 26.02 20.06
N THR A 347 -43.32 25.31 21.12
CA THR A 347 -43.64 25.59 22.56
C THR A 347 -43.11 24.43 23.43
N GLU A 348 -42.05 24.71 24.19
CA GLU A 348 -41.62 23.94 25.36
C GLU A 348 -42.43 24.33 26.62
N CYS A 349 -42.60 23.40 27.56
CA CYS A 349 -42.52 23.71 28.99
C CYS A 349 -42.18 22.47 29.84
N LEU A 350 -41.33 22.72 30.84
CA LEU A 350 -40.67 21.85 31.82
C LEU A 350 -41.63 21.22 32.85
N LEU A 351 -41.20 20.12 33.51
CA LEU A 351 -40.84 20.07 34.95
C LEU A 351 -40.41 18.65 35.39
N ASP A 352 -39.50 18.65 36.37
CA ASP A 352 -38.63 17.58 36.87
C ASP A 352 -39.07 17.09 38.28
N VAL A 353 -38.38 16.05 38.80
CA VAL A 353 -38.27 15.61 40.22
C VAL A 353 -39.41 14.65 40.69
N ASP A 354 -39.21 13.42 41.23
CA ASP A 354 -38.32 12.99 42.31
C ASP A 354 -38.35 11.45 42.53
N ARG A 355 -37.46 10.99 43.41
CA ARG A 355 -37.03 9.61 43.67
C ARG A 355 -37.63 9.01 44.96
N THR A 356 -37.54 7.67 45.04
CA THR A 356 -37.41 6.80 46.25
C THR A 356 -38.59 6.57 47.20
N HIS A 357 -38.96 5.29 47.42
CA HIS A 357 -38.97 4.66 48.75
C HIS A 357 -39.18 3.12 48.74
N TYR A 358 -38.45 2.44 49.63
CA TYR A 358 -38.63 1.07 50.19
C TYR A 358 -37.96 -0.17 49.56
N LEU A 359 -36.77 -0.46 50.10
CA LEU A 359 -36.22 -1.80 50.39
C LEU A 359 -37.04 -2.54 51.46
N ARG A 360 -37.04 -3.89 51.45
CA ARG A 360 -36.60 -4.75 52.58
C ARG A 360 -36.77 -6.28 52.34
N LEU A 361 -35.67 -6.99 52.62
CA LEU A 361 -35.49 -8.35 53.18
C LEU A 361 -36.20 -9.55 52.51
N SER A 362 -35.53 -10.48 51.83
CA SER A 362 -34.43 -11.41 52.18
C SER A 362 -34.88 -12.78 52.73
N ASN A 363 -34.27 -13.83 52.15
CA ASN A 363 -33.71 -15.03 52.81
C ASN A 363 -34.65 -16.21 53.17
N ARG A 364 -34.50 -17.37 52.50
CA ARG A 364 -33.54 -18.47 52.82
C ARG A 364 -34.04 -19.89 52.40
N ILE A 365 -33.11 -20.66 51.80
CA ILE A 365 -32.75 -22.08 52.06
C ILE A 365 -33.38 -23.24 51.23
N LYS A 366 -32.50 -23.80 50.36
CA LYS A 366 -32.04 -25.20 50.13
C LYS A 366 -33.01 -26.28 49.62
N GLU A 367 -32.80 -26.78 48.40
CA GLU A 367 -31.97 -27.95 47.99
C GLU A 367 -32.53 -29.34 48.36
N LYS A 368 -32.87 -30.15 47.34
CA LYS A 368 -32.25 -31.48 47.07
C LYS A 368 -32.79 -32.15 45.78
N LEU A 369 -31.91 -32.24 44.78
CA LEU A 369 -31.59 -33.37 43.89
C LEU A 369 -32.56 -34.58 43.78
N LYS A 370 -33.09 -34.88 42.58
CA LYS A 370 -32.59 -35.94 41.64
C LYS A 370 -33.55 -36.21 40.46
N ARG A 371 -32.99 -36.08 39.26
CA ARG A 371 -33.05 -37.00 38.09
C ARG A 371 -34.33 -37.83 37.87
N ARG A 372 -35.01 -37.59 36.75
CA ARG A 372 -34.97 -38.42 35.52
C ARG A 372 -35.86 -37.82 34.42
N CYS A 373 -35.32 -37.83 33.20
CA CYS A 373 -35.97 -37.42 31.97
C CYS A 373 -37.11 -38.37 31.58
N SER A 374 -38.27 -37.81 31.22
CA SER A 374 -39.13 -38.19 30.08
C SER A 374 -40.56 -37.68 30.29
N PHE A 375 -41.04 -36.71 29.50
CA PHE A 375 -42.48 -36.39 29.35
C PHE A 375 -42.62 -35.83 27.93
N GLN A 376 -43.33 -36.43 26.95
CA GLN A 376 -44.72 -36.91 26.90
C GLN A 376 -45.73 -35.87 27.40
N LEU A 377 -46.36 -35.17 26.45
CA LEU A 377 -47.49 -34.28 26.70
C LEU A 377 -48.70 -35.09 27.19
N SER A 378 -49.31 -34.69 28.30
CA SER A 378 -50.71 -35.00 28.60
C SER A 378 -51.33 -33.91 29.46
N SER A 379 -52.54 -33.52 29.04
CA SER A 379 -53.43 -32.51 29.62
C SER A 379 -54.25 -33.10 30.76
N THR A 380 -54.33 -32.42 31.90
CA THR A 380 -55.49 -32.46 32.83
C THR A 380 -55.49 -31.22 33.72
N SER A 381 -56.69 -30.74 34.01
CA SER A 381 -56.99 -29.50 34.74
C SER A 381 -56.95 -29.65 36.27
N SER A 382 -56.49 -28.56 36.90
CA SER A 382 -56.78 -28.04 38.26
C SER A 382 -56.38 -28.85 39.51
N ALA A 383 -55.40 -28.34 40.27
CA ALA A 383 -55.64 -27.65 41.55
C ALA A 383 -54.31 -27.19 42.23
N TYR A 384 -54.22 -25.88 42.50
CA TYR A 384 -53.40 -25.16 43.48
C TYR A 384 -51.90 -25.50 43.67
N SER A 385 -51.04 -24.64 43.12
CA SER A 385 -49.79 -24.21 43.77
C SER A 385 -49.31 -22.87 43.18
N ASN A 386 -49.13 -21.87 44.05
CA ASN A 386 -48.60 -20.54 43.73
C ASN A 386 -47.14 -20.63 43.26
N ASP A 387 -46.91 -20.47 41.95
CA ASP A 387 -45.59 -20.15 41.38
C ASP A 387 -45.65 -18.74 40.78
N LEU A 388 -44.70 -17.88 41.18
CA LEU A 388 -44.33 -16.66 40.48
C LEU A 388 -43.77 -17.03 39.09
N ARG A 389 -44.65 -17.38 38.15
CA ARG A 389 -44.30 -17.46 36.73
C ARG A 389 -44.22 -16.02 36.21
N CYS A 390 -43.13 -15.72 35.50
CA CYS A 390 -43.17 -14.66 34.49
C CYS A 390 -44.44 -14.89 33.65
N PRO A 391 -45.29 -13.89 33.40
CA PRO A 391 -46.54 -14.15 32.69
C PRO A 391 -46.17 -14.74 31.32
N GLN A 392 -46.67 -15.94 31.04
CA GLN A 392 -46.51 -16.56 29.73
C GLN A 392 -47.34 -15.74 28.75
N PHE A 393 -46.72 -14.70 28.19
CA PHE A 393 -47.35 -13.85 27.20
C PHE A 393 -47.28 -14.59 25.87
N SER A 394 -48.43 -15.06 25.40
CA SER A 394 -48.62 -15.68 24.09
C SER A 394 -49.67 -14.87 23.34
N ARG A 395 -49.31 -14.39 22.14
CA ARG A 395 -50.21 -13.64 21.27
C ARG A 395 -50.42 -14.42 19.98
N GLU A 396 -51.67 -14.73 19.67
CA GLU A 396 -52.04 -15.24 18.35
C GLU A 396 -51.93 -14.11 17.32
N ILE A 397 -51.35 -14.43 16.17
CA ILE A 397 -51.10 -13.46 15.10
C ILE A 397 -51.87 -13.91 13.87
N TYR A 398 -52.61 -12.98 13.27
CA TYR A 398 -53.25 -13.18 11.97
C TYR A 398 -52.24 -12.93 10.85
N HIS A 399 -51.26 -13.82 10.72
CA HIS A 399 -50.27 -13.79 9.65
C HIS A 399 -50.21 -15.15 8.94
N PRO A 400 -50.16 -15.23 7.59
CA PRO A 400 -50.21 -16.50 6.87
C PRO A 400 -49.13 -17.51 7.28
N ALA A 401 -47.93 -17.01 7.64
CA ALA A 401 -46.80 -17.83 8.05
C ALA A 401 -46.69 -18.04 9.58
N VAL A 402 -47.23 -17.13 10.39
CA VAL A 402 -46.97 -17.07 11.84
C VAL A 402 -48.28 -17.22 12.59
N GLN A 403 -48.40 -18.29 13.37
CA GLN A 403 -49.57 -18.62 14.15
C GLN A 403 -49.59 -17.85 15.48
N SER A 404 -48.46 -17.83 16.20
CA SER A 404 -48.35 -17.14 17.49
C SER A 404 -46.92 -16.73 17.79
N ILE A 405 -46.77 -15.71 18.63
CA ILE A 405 -45.49 -15.29 19.21
C ILE A 405 -45.66 -15.25 20.72
N SER A 406 -44.74 -15.89 21.44
CA SER A 406 -44.67 -15.88 22.89
C SER A 406 -43.27 -15.56 23.40
N VAL A 407 -43.17 -15.13 24.66
CA VAL A 407 -41.88 -14.99 25.36
C VAL A 407 -41.84 -16.04 26.46
N GLU A 408 -40.89 -16.98 26.36
CA GLU A 408 -40.84 -18.16 27.22
C GLU A 408 -39.46 -18.34 27.85
N GLN A 409 -39.41 -18.88 29.06
CA GLN A 409 -38.16 -19.36 29.64
C GLN A 409 -37.92 -20.79 29.15
N CYS A 410 -36.96 -20.93 28.24
CA CYS A 410 -36.59 -22.20 27.66
C CYS A 410 -35.41 -22.81 28.43
N GLN A 411 -35.52 -24.09 28.77
CA GLN A 411 -34.40 -24.89 29.26
C GLN A 411 -33.68 -25.49 28.06
N GLY A 412 -32.38 -25.24 27.95
CA GLY A 412 -31.55 -25.69 26.85
C GLY A 412 -30.15 -26.07 27.31
N MET A 413 -29.26 -26.23 26.35
CA MET A 413 -27.83 -26.32 26.59
C MET A 413 -27.15 -25.06 26.06
N ASP A 414 -26.17 -24.55 26.80
CA ASP A 414 -25.29 -23.51 26.28
C ASP A 414 -24.39 -24.07 25.16
N HIS A 415 -23.63 -23.19 24.52
CA HIS A 415 -22.72 -23.54 23.42
C HIS A 415 -21.60 -24.55 23.82
N ARG A 416 -21.48 -24.90 25.11
CA ARG A 416 -20.55 -25.90 25.65
C ARG A 416 -21.27 -27.16 26.17
N GLY A 417 -22.58 -27.30 25.93
CA GLY A 417 -23.38 -28.44 26.36
C GLY A 417 -23.81 -28.39 27.82
N ARG A 418 -23.66 -27.24 28.52
CA ARG A 418 -24.09 -27.09 29.92
C ARG A 418 -25.56 -26.69 29.98
N PRO A 419 -26.37 -27.25 30.89
CA PRO A 419 -27.77 -26.84 31.05
C PRO A 419 -27.88 -25.34 31.33
N CYS A 420 -28.69 -24.64 30.54
CA CYS A 420 -28.93 -23.21 30.71
C CYS A 420 -30.43 -22.92 30.64
N VAL A 421 -30.85 -21.83 31.30
CA VAL A 421 -32.20 -21.29 31.17
C VAL A 421 -32.06 -19.93 30.51
N SER A 422 -32.72 -19.77 29.37
CA SER A 422 -32.69 -18.53 28.58
C SER A 422 -34.11 -18.09 28.26
N THR A 423 -34.39 -16.81 28.42
CA THR A 423 -35.62 -16.21 27.88
C THR A 423 -35.50 -16.15 26.36
N GLN A 424 -36.45 -16.75 25.66
CA GLN A 424 -36.49 -16.85 24.20
C GLN A 424 -37.80 -16.25 23.70
N THR A 425 -37.75 -15.55 22.56
CA THR A 425 -38.96 -15.29 21.79
C THR A 425 -39.29 -16.53 20.97
N VAL A 426 -40.43 -17.15 21.22
CA VAL A 426 -40.88 -18.35 20.52
C VAL A 426 -41.89 -17.94 19.45
N VAL A 427 -41.57 -18.22 18.19
CA VAL A 427 -42.42 -17.92 17.02
C VAL A 427 -42.95 -19.23 16.47
N THR A 428 -44.24 -19.50 16.66
CA THR A 428 -44.89 -20.70 16.13
C THR A 428 -45.36 -20.41 14.70
N LEU A 429 -44.85 -21.18 13.74
CA LEU A 429 -45.19 -21.05 12.33
C LEU A 429 -46.38 -21.95 11.97
N THR A 430 -47.17 -21.52 10.98
CA THR A 430 -48.26 -22.32 10.44
C THR A 430 -47.71 -23.52 9.68
N LYS A 431 -48.57 -24.53 9.42
CA LYS A 431 -48.20 -25.74 8.66
C LYS A 431 -47.75 -25.47 7.21
N ILE A 432 -47.93 -24.24 6.73
CA ILE A 432 -47.49 -23.81 5.39
C ILE A 432 -45.96 -23.80 5.30
N VAL A 433 -45.26 -23.48 6.40
CA VAL A 433 -43.80 -23.52 6.44
C VAL A 433 -43.33 -24.88 6.96
N THR A 434 -42.80 -25.72 6.06
CA THR A 434 -42.28 -27.05 6.45
C THR A 434 -40.97 -26.93 7.24
N PRO A 435 -40.62 -27.91 8.10
CA PRO A 435 -39.36 -27.88 8.83
C PRO A 435 -38.12 -27.82 7.92
N ASN A 436 -38.15 -28.53 6.79
CA ASN A 436 -37.06 -28.52 5.83
C ASN A 436 -36.95 -27.17 5.10
N ALA A 437 -38.09 -26.56 4.73
CA ALA A 437 -38.10 -25.23 4.13
C ALA A 437 -37.57 -24.18 5.12
N MET A 438 -38.00 -24.21 6.39
CA MET A 438 -37.51 -23.27 7.41
C MET A 438 -36.01 -23.40 7.65
N ARG A 439 -35.47 -24.63 7.68
CA ARG A 439 -34.03 -24.87 7.76
C ARG A 439 -33.28 -24.19 6.61
N GLN A 440 -33.80 -24.25 5.39
CA GLN A 440 -33.20 -23.62 4.21
C GLN A 440 -33.33 -22.10 4.22
N CYS A 441 -34.48 -21.55 4.66
CA CYS A 441 -34.63 -20.12 4.85
C CYS A 441 -33.60 -19.57 5.85
N LEU A 442 -33.43 -20.24 7.00
CA LEU A 442 -32.40 -19.85 7.97
C LEU A 442 -30.98 -20.05 7.43
N CYS A 443 -30.70 -21.16 6.73
CA CYS A 443 -29.41 -21.37 6.09
C CYS A 443 -29.07 -20.21 5.14
N PHE A 444 -30.02 -19.82 4.29
CA PHE A 444 -29.85 -18.69 3.38
C PHE A 444 -29.62 -17.38 4.13
N ILE A 445 -30.38 -17.11 5.18
CA ILE A 445 -30.23 -15.90 6.00
C ILE A 445 -28.78 -15.75 6.49
N TYR A 446 -28.16 -16.80 7.02
CA TYR A 446 -26.81 -16.72 7.58
C TYR A 446 -25.69 -16.84 6.53
N THR A 447 -25.89 -17.59 5.45
CA THR A 447 -24.80 -17.97 4.54
C THR A 447 -24.93 -17.37 3.13
N GLY A 448 -26.14 -16.97 2.74
CA GLY A 448 -26.51 -16.63 1.37
C GLY A 448 -26.55 -17.85 0.43
N GLN A 449 -26.75 -19.05 0.99
CA GLN A 449 -26.78 -20.33 0.27
C GLN A 449 -27.93 -21.22 0.76
N ILE A 450 -28.38 -22.12 -0.13
CA ILE A 450 -29.33 -23.19 0.18
C ILE A 450 -28.76 -24.54 -0.26
N ASP A 451 -29.16 -25.61 0.42
CA ASP A 451 -28.91 -26.99 0.03
C ASP A 451 -30.19 -27.61 -0.54
N THR A 452 -30.23 -27.73 -1.88
CA THR A 452 -31.37 -28.24 -2.64
C THR A 452 -31.61 -29.73 -2.46
N ARG A 453 -30.69 -30.47 -1.80
CA ARG A 453 -30.86 -31.90 -1.51
C ARG A 453 -31.79 -32.17 -0.34
N LEU A 454 -32.03 -31.16 0.50
CA LEU A 454 -32.74 -31.32 1.77
C LEU A 454 -34.22 -30.91 1.71
N CYS A 455 -34.65 -30.20 0.66
CA CYS A 455 -36.01 -29.70 0.50
C CYS A 455 -36.31 -29.40 -0.97
N SER A 456 -37.56 -29.58 -1.41
CA SER A 456 -37.97 -29.23 -2.76
C SER A 456 -37.93 -27.71 -2.97
N LEU A 457 -37.50 -27.25 -4.16
CA LEU A 457 -37.40 -25.81 -4.46
C LEU A 457 -38.75 -25.08 -4.32
N GLN A 458 -39.86 -25.77 -4.61
CA GLN A 458 -41.19 -25.21 -4.49
C GLN A 458 -41.60 -24.97 -3.04
N GLU A 459 -41.25 -25.87 -2.12
CA GLU A 459 -41.47 -25.68 -0.68
C GLU A 459 -40.64 -24.50 -0.14
N ILE A 460 -39.35 -24.41 -0.53
CA ILE A 460 -38.49 -23.30 -0.11
C ILE A 460 -39.05 -21.97 -0.66
N ARG A 461 -39.48 -21.94 -1.92
CA ARG A 461 -40.08 -20.74 -2.54
C ARG A 461 -41.31 -20.28 -1.78
N GLN A 462 -42.23 -21.20 -1.49
CA GLN A 462 -43.46 -20.88 -0.75
C GLN A 462 -43.14 -20.31 0.63
N ALA A 463 -42.22 -20.93 1.37
CA ALA A 463 -41.79 -20.41 2.67
C ALA A 463 -41.14 -19.03 2.55
N ALA A 464 -40.29 -18.82 1.54
CA ALA A 464 -39.62 -17.53 1.29
C ALA A 464 -40.61 -16.40 0.93
N GLU A 465 -41.69 -16.68 0.21
CA GLU A 465 -42.76 -15.72 -0.08
C GLU A 465 -43.47 -15.29 1.21
N PHE A 466 -43.84 -16.26 2.05
CA PHE A 466 -44.55 -15.99 3.31
C PHE A 466 -43.68 -15.36 4.39
N LEU A 467 -42.36 -15.58 4.36
CA LEU A 467 -41.40 -14.96 5.26
C LEU A 467 -40.82 -13.64 4.70
N ASP A 468 -41.25 -13.22 3.51
CA ASP A 468 -40.81 -12.00 2.82
C ASP A 468 -39.28 -11.94 2.63
N LEU A 469 -38.73 -12.96 1.95
CA LEU A 469 -37.30 -13.11 1.65
C LEU A 469 -37.00 -12.94 0.15
N PRO A 470 -37.00 -11.70 -0.38
CA PRO A 470 -36.93 -11.45 -1.82
C PRO A 470 -35.63 -11.93 -2.48
N GLU A 471 -34.49 -11.83 -1.81
CA GLU A 471 -33.21 -12.30 -2.36
C GLU A 471 -33.15 -13.83 -2.47
N LEU A 472 -33.83 -14.55 -1.56
CA LEU A 472 -33.98 -16.00 -1.67
C LEU A 472 -34.91 -16.37 -2.83
N LEU A 473 -35.98 -15.59 -3.06
CA LEU A 473 -36.85 -15.80 -4.22
C LEU A 473 -36.11 -15.59 -5.54
N ALA A 474 -35.28 -14.54 -5.64
CA ALA A 474 -34.42 -14.32 -6.79
C ALA A 474 -33.42 -15.47 -6.98
N PHE A 475 -32.81 -15.95 -5.88
CA PHE A 475 -31.88 -17.07 -5.90
C PHE A 475 -32.53 -18.36 -6.42
N ILE A 476 -33.74 -18.67 -5.95
CA ILE A 476 -34.51 -19.85 -6.39
C ILE A 476 -34.97 -19.69 -7.84
N HIS A 477 -35.38 -18.48 -8.25
CA HIS A 477 -35.77 -18.21 -9.62
C HIS A 477 -34.64 -18.53 -10.60
N ASN A 478 -33.41 -18.08 -10.31
CA ASN A 478 -32.23 -18.38 -11.11
C ASN A 478 -31.95 -19.88 -11.24
N ILE A 479 -32.17 -20.65 -10.16
CA ILE A 479 -32.07 -22.13 -10.23
C ILE A 479 -33.14 -22.70 -11.16
N HIS A 480 -34.38 -22.19 -11.07
CA HIS A 480 -35.50 -22.68 -11.87
C HIS A 480 -35.31 -22.45 -13.38
N ILE A 481 -34.71 -21.31 -13.76
CA ILE A 481 -34.42 -20.98 -15.17
C ILE A 481 -33.06 -21.52 -15.64
N HIS A 482 -32.37 -22.32 -14.82
CA HIS A 482 -31.04 -22.88 -15.10
C HIS A 482 -29.91 -21.84 -15.29
N GLU A 483 -30.04 -20.67 -14.66
CA GLU A 483 -29.04 -19.59 -14.65
C GLU A 483 -28.35 -19.45 -13.28
N GLU A 484 -27.96 -20.57 -12.69
CA GLU A 484 -27.35 -20.62 -11.35
C GLU A 484 -26.04 -19.81 -11.23
N PHE A 485 -25.37 -19.53 -12.35
CA PHE A 485 -24.16 -18.70 -12.37
C PHE A 485 -24.42 -17.27 -11.85
N LEU A 486 -25.64 -16.74 -12.01
CA LEU A 486 -26.07 -15.42 -11.50
C LEU A 486 -26.18 -15.39 -9.97
N ASN A 487 -26.28 -16.55 -9.32
CA ASN A 487 -26.43 -16.62 -7.87
C ASN A 487 -25.18 -16.20 -7.09
N ASN A 488 -24.03 -16.10 -7.75
CA ASN A 488 -22.85 -15.47 -7.15
C ASN A 488 -23.07 -13.97 -6.92
N ASP A 489 -23.69 -13.27 -7.88
CA ASP A 489 -24.00 -11.85 -7.78
C ASP A 489 -25.11 -11.59 -6.76
N VAL A 490 -26.18 -12.39 -6.78
CA VAL A 490 -27.26 -12.33 -5.77
C VAL A 490 -26.68 -12.50 -4.37
N ARG A 491 -25.79 -13.48 -4.17
CA ARG A 491 -25.14 -13.72 -2.88
C ARG A 491 -24.27 -12.53 -2.46
N GLN A 492 -23.50 -11.94 -3.39
CA GLN A 492 -22.67 -10.79 -3.09
C GLN A 492 -23.51 -9.56 -2.71
N GLN A 493 -24.60 -9.30 -3.44
CA GLN A 493 -25.53 -8.22 -3.14
C GLN A 493 -26.20 -8.41 -1.78
N TYR A 494 -26.77 -9.59 -1.53
CA TYR A 494 -27.39 -9.94 -0.25
C TYR A 494 -26.44 -9.68 0.93
N ARG A 495 -25.20 -10.17 0.80
CA ARG A 495 -24.15 -9.98 1.80
C ARG A 495 -23.83 -8.51 2.09
N GLN A 496 -23.90 -7.63 1.10
CA GLN A 496 -23.72 -6.18 1.31
C GLN A 496 -24.93 -5.54 1.99
N ILE A 497 -26.15 -5.96 1.63
CA ILE A 497 -27.39 -5.50 2.28
C ILE A 497 -27.36 -5.82 3.77
N ILE A 498 -27.02 -7.07 4.13
CA ILE A 498 -26.92 -7.49 5.53
C ILE A 498 -25.89 -6.67 6.29
N ARG A 499 -24.69 -6.47 5.72
CA ARG A 499 -23.66 -5.61 6.34
C ARG A 499 -24.17 -4.20 6.62
N SER A 500 -24.84 -3.58 5.65
CA SER A 500 -25.38 -2.23 5.78
C SER A 500 -26.44 -2.17 6.88
N ARG A 501 -27.35 -3.14 6.93
CA ARG A 501 -28.41 -3.20 7.95
C ARG A 501 -27.88 -3.54 9.34
N LEU A 502 -26.85 -4.39 9.46
CA LEU A 502 -26.19 -4.65 10.74
C LEU A 502 -25.50 -3.39 11.29
N LEU A 503 -24.89 -2.58 10.42
CA LEU A 503 -24.35 -1.28 10.81
C LEU A 503 -25.47 -0.33 11.28
N GLU A 504 -26.55 -0.20 10.51
CA GLU A 504 -27.64 0.73 10.81
C GLU A 504 -28.47 0.31 12.03
N LEU A 505 -29.04 -0.89 12.01
CA LEU A 505 -29.93 -1.38 13.07
C LEU A 505 -29.15 -1.87 14.28
N GLY A 506 -28.05 -2.59 14.04
CA GLY A 506 -27.27 -3.20 15.11
C GLY A 506 -26.38 -2.18 15.82
N LEU A 507 -25.44 -1.56 15.10
CA LEU A 507 -24.47 -0.65 15.72
C LEU A 507 -25.04 0.74 16.01
N ASN A 508 -25.76 1.37 15.07
CA ASN A 508 -26.22 2.75 15.25
C ASN A 508 -27.44 2.87 16.15
N GLN A 509 -28.40 1.94 16.04
CA GLN A 509 -29.62 1.95 16.86
C GLN A 509 -29.52 1.06 18.10
N GLY A 510 -28.56 0.13 18.18
CA GLY A 510 -28.46 -0.81 19.31
C GLY A 510 -29.61 -1.81 19.38
N LEU A 511 -30.30 -2.06 18.26
CA LEU A 511 -31.52 -2.88 18.24
C LEU A 511 -31.20 -4.33 18.64
N TYR A 512 -31.79 -4.78 19.75
CA TYR A 512 -31.56 -6.09 20.36
C TYR A 512 -30.16 -6.30 20.98
N ALA A 513 -29.47 -5.21 21.34
CA ALA A 513 -28.22 -5.32 22.09
C ALA A 513 -28.42 -6.04 23.43
N ASP A 514 -27.52 -6.95 23.76
CA ASP A 514 -27.59 -7.85 24.91
C ASP A 514 -26.38 -7.69 25.86
N VAL A 515 -25.51 -6.73 25.58
CA VAL A 515 -24.39 -6.32 26.43
C VAL A 515 -24.11 -4.81 26.28
N HIS A 516 -23.70 -4.18 27.37
CA HIS A 516 -23.23 -2.79 27.38
C HIS A 516 -21.81 -2.70 27.95
N PHE A 517 -20.98 -1.89 27.30
CA PHE A 517 -19.62 -1.60 27.74
C PHE A 517 -19.57 -0.23 28.41
N LEU A 518 -18.90 -0.13 29.56
CA LEU A 518 -18.52 1.15 30.16
C LEU A 518 -17.12 1.52 29.71
N LEU A 519 -17.02 2.72 29.15
CA LEU A 519 -15.84 3.30 28.51
C LEU A 519 -15.43 4.56 29.28
N ASP A 520 -14.25 5.11 28.99
CA ASP A 520 -13.69 6.22 29.76
C ASP A 520 -14.57 7.50 29.71
N ASP A 521 -15.26 7.73 28.59
CA ASP A 521 -16.07 8.91 28.29
C ASP A 521 -17.54 8.59 27.97
N GLY A 522 -17.98 7.33 28.12
CA GLY A 522 -19.34 6.95 27.73
C GLY A 522 -19.67 5.47 27.91
N SER A 523 -20.72 5.02 27.22
CA SER A 523 -21.10 3.60 27.20
C SER A 523 -21.60 3.19 25.82
N CYS A 524 -21.36 1.94 25.44
CA CYS A 524 -21.69 1.47 24.10
C CYS A 524 -22.43 0.11 24.13
N PRO A 525 -23.64 0.00 23.55
CA PRO A 525 -24.34 -1.27 23.41
C PRO A 525 -23.74 -2.14 22.30
N ALA A 526 -23.76 -3.47 22.46
CA ALA A 526 -23.31 -4.41 21.44
C ALA A 526 -24.04 -5.77 21.52
N HIS A 527 -23.68 -6.68 20.61
CA HIS A 527 -24.28 -8.01 20.49
C HIS A 527 -23.25 -9.10 20.78
N ARG A 528 -23.38 -9.82 21.90
CA ARG A 528 -22.48 -10.92 22.28
C ARG A 528 -22.28 -11.95 21.17
N PRO A 529 -23.32 -12.47 20.48
CA PRO A 529 -23.10 -13.47 19.44
C PRO A 529 -22.10 -12.98 18.39
N LEU A 530 -22.22 -11.72 17.97
CA LEU A 530 -21.35 -11.14 16.96
C LEU A 530 -19.93 -10.88 17.48
N LEU A 531 -19.79 -10.35 18.71
CA LEU A 531 -18.49 -10.13 19.34
C LEU A 531 -17.71 -11.44 19.48
N MET A 532 -18.36 -12.48 20.01
CA MET A 532 -17.75 -13.80 20.22
C MET A 532 -17.42 -14.50 18.92
N ALA A 533 -18.25 -14.36 17.89
CA ALA A 533 -17.97 -14.94 16.57
C ALA A 533 -16.79 -14.27 15.84
N ARG A 534 -16.45 -13.01 16.20
CA ARG A 534 -15.49 -12.17 15.47
C ARG A 534 -14.25 -11.80 16.27
N CYS A 535 -14.21 -12.10 17.56
CA CYS A 535 -13.10 -11.78 18.45
C CYS A 535 -12.94 -12.88 19.50
N ASP A 536 -11.87 -13.66 19.39
CA ASP A 536 -11.58 -14.78 20.29
C ASP A 536 -11.37 -14.33 21.75
N VAL A 537 -10.83 -13.13 21.96
CA VAL A 537 -10.68 -12.54 23.31
C VAL A 537 -12.06 -12.28 23.92
N MET A 538 -13.02 -11.78 23.14
CA MET A 538 -14.39 -11.57 23.59
C MET A 538 -15.17 -12.89 23.71
N ASP A 539 -14.90 -13.89 22.86
CA ASP A 539 -15.41 -15.26 23.03
C ASP A 539 -14.98 -15.83 24.38
N ALA A 540 -13.69 -15.71 24.72
CA ALA A 540 -13.17 -16.12 26.02
C ALA A 540 -13.77 -15.34 27.20
N MET A 541 -13.96 -14.02 27.03
CA MET A 541 -14.53 -13.12 28.05
C MET A 541 -15.99 -13.47 28.38
N PHE A 542 -16.80 -13.76 27.36
CA PHE A 542 -18.23 -14.04 27.53
C PHE A 542 -18.55 -15.52 27.73
N ALA A 543 -17.60 -16.41 27.46
CA ALA A 543 -17.73 -17.83 27.73
C ALA A 543 -17.28 -18.18 29.16
N GLY A 544 -17.71 -19.35 29.66
CA GLY A 544 -17.26 -19.86 30.95
C GLY A 544 -17.94 -19.22 32.15
N ASP A 545 -17.17 -18.95 33.21
CA ASP A 545 -17.66 -18.49 34.52
C ASP A 545 -17.08 -17.11 34.91
N PHE A 546 -16.64 -16.33 33.92
CA PHE A 546 -16.15 -14.95 34.12
C PHE A 546 -17.29 -14.01 34.51
N ARG A 547 -16.98 -12.91 35.21
CA ARG A 547 -18.00 -11.94 35.68
C ARG A 547 -18.74 -11.29 34.50
N GLU A 548 -18.05 -11.13 33.39
CA GLU A 548 -18.55 -10.54 32.15
C GLU A 548 -19.59 -11.45 31.46
N SER A 549 -19.55 -12.76 31.73
CA SER A 549 -20.55 -13.71 31.24
C SER A 549 -21.92 -13.55 31.90
N SER A 550 -21.96 -13.07 33.15
CA SER A 550 -23.20 -12.84 33.91
C SER A 550 -23.79 -11.45 33.73
N ALA A 551 -23.06 -10.53 33.10
CA ALA A 551 -23.54 -9.17 32.83
C ALA A 551 -24.86 -9.22 32.05
N LYS A 552 -25.97 -8.74 32.63
CA LYS A 552 -27.28 -8.71 31.95
C LYS A 552 -27.70 -7.28 31.70
N VAL A 553 -28.37 -7.06 30.55
CA VAL A 553 -29.15 -5.84 30.31
C VAL A 553 -30.35 -5.88 31.26
N ALA A 554 -30.50 -4.85 32.10
CA ALA A 554 -31.64 -4.76 33.00
C ALA A 554 -32.93 -4.63 32.17
N SER A 555 -33.95 -5.41 32.55
CA SER A 555 -35.32 -5.17 32.09
C SER A 555 -35.76 -3.78 32.57
N PRO A 556 -36.51 -3.00 31.77
CA PRO A 556 -36.91 -1.62 32.11
C PRO A 556 -37.72 -1.51 33.42
N ASN A 557 -38.21 -2.63 33.95
CA ASN A 557 -39.02 -2.70 35.17
C ASN A 557 -38.22 -3.04 36.45
N PHE A 558 -36.88 -3.07 36.40
CA PHE A 558 -36.03 -3.28 37.58
C PHE A 558 -35.20 -2.03 37.88
N LEU A 559 -35.19 -1.59 39.16
CA LEU A 559 -34.46 -0.41 39.63
C LEU A 559 -32.99 -0.39 39.13
N PRO A 560 -32.43 0.80 38.84
CA PRO A 560 -31.18 0.98 38.10
C PRO A 560 -29.88 0.67 38.90
N SER A 561 -29.93 -0.16 39.93
CA SER A 561 -28.78 -0.41 40.80
C SER A 561 -27.81 -1.50 40.31
N THR A 562 -28.06 -2.14 39.16
CA THR A 562 -27.20 -3.24 38.68
C THR A 562 -27.27 -3.41 37.16
N ILE A 563 -26.93 -2.37 36.39
CA ILE A 563 -26.44 -2.62 35.04
C ILE A 563 -24.99 -3.06 35.21
N GLU A 564 -24.74 -4.37 35.08
CA GLU A 564 -23.38 -4.89 35.09
C GLU A 564 -22.74 -4.56 33.73
N PHE A 565 -22.20 -3.36 33.60
CA PHE A 565 -21.42 -2.97 32.42
C PHE A 565 -20.11 -3.76 32.37
N VAL A 566 -19.73 -4.20 31.17
CA VAL A 566 -18.38 -4.72 30.92
C VAL A 566 -17.42 -3.54 30.87
N GLN A 567 -16.42 -3.53 31.74
CA GLN A 567 -15.46 -2.43 31.86
C GLN A 567 -14.36 -2.55 30.82
N MET A 568 -14.07 -1.48 30.08
CA MET A 568 -12.96 -1.41 29.13
C MET A 568 -12.12 -0.14 29.37
N PRO A 569 -11.30 -0.11 30.44
CA PRO A 569 -10.52 1.08 30.79
C PRO A 569 -9.50 1.43 29.71
N GLY A 570 -9.23 2.73 29.57
CA GLY A 570 -8.29 3.27 28.59
C GLY A 570 -8.84 3.33 27.17
N VAL A 571 -10.17 3.20 27.00
CA VAL A 571 -10.82 3.19 25.69
C VAL A 571 -11.94 4.22 25.67
N SER A 572 -11.90 5.11 24.69
CA SER A 572 -12.98 6.06 24.43
C SER A 572 -14.12 5.43 23.64
N GLU A 573 -15.31 6.01 23.74
CA GLU A 573 -16.49 5.65 22.97
C GLU A 573 -16.23 5.70 21.48
N THR A 574 -15.52 6.72 21.00
CA THR A 574 -15.19 6.87 19.58
C THR A 574 -14.32 5.72 19.07
N THR A 575 -13.26 5.37 19.79
CA THR A 575 -12.36 4.26 19.43
C THR A 575 -13.08 2.92 19.50
N PHE A 576 -13.89 2.69 20.54
CA PHE A 576 -14.67 1.46 20.67
C PHE A 576 -15.72 1.33 19.55
N ARG A 577 -16.38 2.43 19.16
CA ARG A 577 -17.35 2.43 18.06
C ARG A 577 -16.70 2.14 16.72
N GLN A 578 -15.47 2.59 16.48
CA GLN A 578 -14.68 2.23 15.29
C GLN A 578 -14.31 0.74 15.27
N LEU A 579 -13.92 0.18 16.42
CA LEU A 579 -13.72 -1.27 16.58
C LEU A 579 -15.01 -2.04 16.26
N LEU A 580 -16.16 -1.60 16.81
CA LEU A 580 -17.44 -2.24 16.52
C LEU A 580 -17.81 -2.10 15.04
N HIS A 581 -17.54 -0.97 14.40
CA HIS A 581 -17.76 -0.83 12.95
C HIS A 581 -17.04 -1.94 12.18
N TYR A 582 -15.78 -2.26 12.54
CA TYR A 582 -15.07 -3.40 11.97
C TYR A 582 -15.74 -4.74 12.29
N ILE A 583 -16.11 -4.99 13.54
CA ILE A 583 -16.76 -6.26 13.93
C ILE A 583 -18.05 -6.49 13.12
N TYR A 584 -18.83 -5.44 12.90
CA TYR A 584 -20.12 -5.51 12.22
C TYR A 584 -20.01 -5.52 10.70
N THR A 585 -18.94 -4.99 10.10
CA THR A 585 -18.87 -4.80 8.63
C THR A 585 -17.65 -5.44 7.97
N ASP A 586 -16.64 -5.83 8.74
CA ASP A 586 -15.27 -6.18 8.30
C ASP A 586 -14.57 -5.04 7.54
N ARG A 587 -14.94 -3.79 7.84
CA ARG A 587 -14.35 -2.58 7.23
C ARG A 587 -13.98 -1.55 8.30
N VAL A 588 -12.93 -0.80 8.00
CA VAL A 588 -12.51 0.36 8.79
C VAL A 588 -13.30 1.57 8.28
N PRO A 589 -14.00 2.32 9.17
CA PRO A 589 -14.65 3.57 8.78
C PRO A 589 -13.60 4.64 8.46
N PRO A 590 -13.99 5.77 7.83
CA PRO A 590 -13.05 6.87 7.60
C PRO A 590 -12.30 7.26 8.88
N LEU A 591 -10.98 7.19 8.82
CA LEU A 591 -10.11 7.31 9.99
C LEU A 591 -9.22 8.55 9.87
N GLN A 592 -9.16 9.33 10.94
CA GLN A 592 -8.22 10.44 11.06
C GLN A 592 -6.91 9.96 11.68
N THR A 593 -5.79 10.63 11.37
CA THR A 593 -4.45 10.30 11.88
C THR A 593 -4.40 10.20 13.41
N ILE A 594 -5.07 11.10 14.13
CA ILE A 594 -5.11 11.11 15.60
C ILE A 594 -5.86 9.91 16.20
N ALA A 595 -6.84 9.38 15.48
CA ALA A 595 -7.64 8.23 15.90
C ALA A 595 -6.98 6.89 15.53
N CYS A 596 -5.91 6.90 14.72
CA CYS A 596 -5.21 5.70 14.27
C CYS A 596 -4.60 4.92 15.44
N VAL A 597 -3.76 5.57 16.25
CA VAL A 597 -3.00 4.91 17.31
C VAL A 597 -3.91 4.26 18.36
N PRO A 598 -4.93 4.94 18.93
CA PRO A 598 -5.83 4.30 19.89
C PRO A 598 -6.57 3.08 19.33
N LEU A 599 -6.94 3.13 18.04
CA LEU A 599 -7.62 2.02 17.39
C LEU A 599 -6.69 0.83 17.13
N VAL A 600 -5.44 1.08 16.73
CA VAL A 600 -4.40 0.05 16.59
C VAL A 600 -4.10 -0.60 17.94
N GLU A 601 -3.92 0.20 19.00
CA GLU A 601 -3.72 -0.30 20.35
C GLU A 601 -4.86 -1.23 20.78
N LEU A 602 -6.11 -0.79 20.63
CA LEU A 602 -7.28 -1.59 20.99
C LEU A 602 -7.39 -2.87 20.13
N ALA A 603 -7.12 -2.78 18.84
CA ALA A 603 -7.14 -3.94 17.94
C ALA A 603 -6.11 -4.99 18.35
N ASN A 604 -4.88 -4.58 18.69
CA ASN A 604 -3.84 -5.49 19.16
C ASN A 604 -4.14 -6.05 20.55
N ARG A 605 -4.71 -5.24 21.47
CA ARG A 605 -5.18 -5.71 22.78
C ARG A 605 -6.23 -6.82 22.68
N LEU A 606 -7.04 -6.78 21.62
CA LEU A 606 -8.07 -7.78 21.31
C LEU A 606 -7.62 -8.85 20.29
N CYS A 607 -6.33 -8.87 19.95
CA CYS A 607 -5.72 -9.82 19.00
C CYS A 607 -6.37 -9.82 17.60
N LEU A 608 -6.85 -8.66 17.13
CA LEU A 608 -7.50 -8.50 15.82
C LEU A 608 -6.49 -8.08 14.73
N SER A 609 -5.60 -9.01 14.35
CA SER A 609 -4.52 -8.75 13.37
C SER A 609 -5.02 -8.21 12.03
N ARG A 610 -6.15 -8.73 11.53
CA ARG A 610 -6.78 -8.24 10.30
C ARG A 610 -7.22 -6.78 10.41
N LEU A 611 -7.73 -6.36 11.56
CA LEU A 611 -8.12 -4.96 11.78
C LEU A 611 -6.90 -4.04 11.73
N VAL A 612 -5.78 -4.43 12.37
CA VAL A 612 -4.51 -3.69 12.29
C VAL A 612 -4.09 -3.51 10.83
N GLN A 613 -4.04 -4.60 10.05
CA GLN A 613 -3.66 -4.54 8.63
C GLN A 613 -4.59 -3.65 7.79
N LEU A 614 -5.90 -3.66 8.07
CA LEU A 614 -6.86 -2.77 7.40
C LEU A 614 -6.63 -1.30 7.77
N ILE A 615 -6.30 -1.00 9.02
CA ILE A 615 -5.97 0.36 9.47
C ILE A 615 -4.69 0.84 8.78
N GLU A 616 -3.64 0.03 8.77
CA GLU A 616 -2.37 0.33 8.09
C GLU A 616 -2.60 0.63 6.60
N SER A 617 -3.31 -0.27 5.91
CA SER A 617 -3.64 -0.11 4.48
C SER A 617 -4.47 1.14 4.21
N TYR A 618 -5.46 1.44 5.07
CA TYR A 618 -6.27 2.65 4.94
C TYR A 618 -5.42 3.91 5.08
N MET A 619 -4.59 3.99 6.14
CA MET A 619 -3.75 5.17 6.41
C MET A 619 -2.73 5.41 5.31
N VAL A 620 -2.10 4.35 4.80
CA VAL A 620 -1.16 4.46 3.66
C VAL A 620 -1.89 4.93 2.40
N THR A 621 -3.08 4.40 2.12
CA THR A 621 -3.89 4.81 0.96
C THR A 621 -4.29 6.28 1.06
N GLU A 622 -4.68 6.75 2.25
CA GLU A 622 -5.03 8.15 2.50
C GLU A 622 -3.84 9.08 2.27
N MET A 623 -2.70 8.74 2.87
CA MET A 623 -1.46 9.51 2.72
C MET A 623 -0.96 9.52 1.28
N GLN A 624 -1.05 8.40 0.57
CA GLN A 624 -0.69 8.32 -0.84
C GLN A 624 -1.59 9.21 -1.71
N ARG A 625 -2.89 9.25 -1.42
CA ARG A 625 -3.82 10.15 -2.13
C ARG A 625 -3.46 11.63 -1.93
N ILE A 626 -3.04 12.01 -0.73
CA ILE A 626 -2.57 13.37 -0.43
C ILE A 626 -1.30 13.68 -1.24
N ILE A 627 -0.35 12.75 -1.30
CA ILE A 627 0.89 12.89 -2.08
C ILE A 627 0.59 13.04 -3.57
N ASP A 628 -0.31 12.21 -4.12
CA ASP A 628 -0.69 12.23 -5.53
C ASP A 628 -1.41 13.53 -5.92
N ALA A 629 -2.12 14.15 -4.97
CA ALA A 629 -2.71 15.48 -5.11
C ALA A 629 -1.69 16.64 -5.00
N GLY A 630 -0.39 16.35 -4.84
CA GLY A 630 0.68 17.34 -4.67
C GLY A 630 0.84 17.83 -3.23
N GLY A 631 0.14 17.21 -2.28
CA GLY A 631 0.31 17.43 -0.85
C GLY A 631 1.54 16.71 -0.29
N GLU A 632 1.65 16.74 1.03
CA GLU A 632 2.75 16.14 1.77
C GLU A 632 2.23 15.63 3.12
N VAL A 633 2.91 14.64 3.70
CA VAL A 633 2.42 13.92 4.89
C VAL A 633 3.51 13.77 5.95
N THR A 634 4.45 14.71 5.99
CA THR A 634 5.63 14.62 6.87
C THR A 634 5.23 14.61 8.34
N MET A 635 4.29 15.47 8.73
CA MET A 635 3.89 15.61 10.13
C MET A 635 3.09 14.39 10.59
N GLU A 636 2.21 13.87 9.73
CA GLU A 636 1.44 12.65 9.93
C GLU A 636 2.38 11.46 10.13
N CYS A 637 3.39 11.29 9.26
CA CYS A 637 4.37 10.22 9.40
C CYS A 637 5.17 10.34 10.70
N LEU A 638 5.57 11.55 11.11
CA LEU A 638 6.30 11.76 12.36
C LEU A 638 5.44 11.49 13.60
N MET A 639 4.13 11.84 13.54
CA MET A 639 3.19 11.54 14.63
C MET A 639 2.92 10.04 14.75
N LEU A 640 2.91 9.31 13.63
CA LEU A 640 2.57 7.88 13.60
C LEU A 640 3.76 6.96 13.87
N LEU A 641 4.98 7.34 13.47
CA LEU A 641 6.14 6.44 13.41
C LEU A 641 6.37 5.64 14.71
N GLU A 642 6.65 6.31 15.82
CA GLU A 642 7.00 5.64 17.07
C GLU A 642 5.80 4.96 17.74
N PRO A 643 4.61 5.58 17.80
CA PRO A 643 3.43 4.89 18.31
C PRO A 643 3.10 3.61 17.52
N CYS A 644 3.24 3.62 16.19
CA CYS A 644 3.00 2.41 15.39
C CYS A 644 4.04 1.33 15.68
N GLN A 645 5.31 1.68 15.90
CA GLN A 645 6.34 0.71 16.32
C GLN A 645 6.04 0.12 17.71
N ILE A 646 5.58 0.94 18.67
CA ILE A 646 5.24 0.49 20.02
C ILE A 646 4.03 -0.44 20.02
N HIS A 647 3.04 -0.13 19.19
CA HIS A 647 1.79 -0.87 19.10
C HIS A 647 1.75 -1.88 17.95
N ASN A 648 2.90 -2.35 17.43
CA ASN A 648 3.01 -3.41 16.43
C ASN A 648 2.15 -3.18 15.16
N ALA A 649 2.13 -1.96 14.64
CA ALA A 649 1.66 -1.63 13.29
C ALA A 649 2.87 -1.46 12.36
N ASP A 650 3.51 -2.61 12.07
CA ASP A 650 4.82 -2.69 11.44
C ASP A 650 4.83 -2.16 10.00
N GLN A 651 3.80 -2.45 9.20
CA GLN A 651 3.73 -2.04 7.80
C GLN A 651 3.59 -0.52 7.68
N LEU A 652 2.75 0.07 8.53
CA LEU A 652 2.58 1.53 8.57
C LEU A 652 3.84 2.23 9.08
N ALA A 653 4.49 1.68 10.11
CA ALA A 653 5.76 2.21 10.62
C ALA A 653 6.87 2.15 9.54
N GLU A 654 7.01 1.03 8.84
CA GLU A 654 7.99 0.86 7.76
C GLU A 654 7.72 1.82 6.60
N TRP A 655 6.45 1.99 6.23
CA TRP A 655 6.05 2.96 5.20
C TRP A 655 6.41 4.39 5.62
N CYS A 656 6.12 4.78 6.88
CA CYS A 656 6.50 6.08 7.42
C CYS A 656 8.03 6.28 7.41
N LEU A 657 8.83 5.29 7.82
CA LEU A 657 10.30 5.34 7.74
C LEU A 657 10.77 5.56 6.30
N THR A 658 10.20 4.83 5.35
CA THR A 658 10.55 4.92 3.93
C THR A 658 10.20 6.30 3.38
N TYR A 659 9.01 6.83 3.68
CA TYR A 659 8.59 8.18 3.27
C TYR A 659 9.51 9.26 3.84
N LEU A 660 9.78 9.21 5.14
CA LEU A 660 10.61 10.20 5.84
C LEU A 660 12.07 10.16 5.36
N SER A 661 12.62 8.97 5.12
CA SER A 661 13.97 8.78 4.56
C SER A 661 14.05 9.29 3.12
N THR A 662 13.03 8.97 2.32
CA THR A 662 12.96 9.35 0.92
C THR A 662 12.79 10.87 0.73
N ASN A 663 12.18 11.54 1.71
CA ASN A 663 11.99 13.00 1.71
C ASN A 663 12.84 13.70 2.79
N TYR A 664 13.96 13.10 3.20
CA TYR A 664 14.76 13.50 4.37
C TYR A 664 15.11 14.99 4.44
N ASN A 665 15.50 15.60 3.31
CA ASN A 665 15.83 17.03 3.26
C ASN A 665 14.63 17.93 3.58
N MET A 666 13.43 17.54 3.15
CA MET A 666 12.18 18.23 3.49
C MET A 666 11.85 18.04 4.97
N THR A 667 11.94 16.81 5.46
CA THR A 667 11.73 16.45 6.87
C THR A 667 12.61 17.28 7.79
N CYS A 668 13.90 17.40 7.47
CA CYS A 668 14.86 18.22 8.22
C CYS A 668 14.51 19.71 8.26
N ARG A 669 13.93 20.26 7.19
CA ARG A 669 13.54 21.67 7.13
C ARG A 669 12.28 21.95 7.93
N LYS A 670 11.30 21.04 7.89
CA LYS A 670 9.99 21.24 8.52
C LYS A 670 10.00 20.95 10.02
N ALA A 671 10.60 19.85 10.42
CA ALA A 671 10.49 19.33 11.78
C ALA A 671 11.85 19.01 12.43
N PRO A 672 12.81 19.96 12.45
CA PRO A 672 14.15 19.70 12.97
C PRO A 672 14.17 19.39 14.48
N LYS A 673 13.20 19.89 15.24
CA LYS A 673 13.07 19.59 16.67
C LYS A 673 12.56 18.18 16.91
N ILE A 674 11.47 17.79 16.23
CA ILE A 674 10.84 16.47 16.34
C ILE A 674 11.84 15.38 15.92
N LEU A 675 12.57 15.59 14.82
CA LEU A 675 13.61 14.64 14.38
C LEU A 675 14.69 14.37 15.44
N LYS A 676 15.06 15.38 16.24
CA LYS A 676 16.06 15.23 17.31
C LYS A 676 15.51 14.52 18.54
N THR A 677 14.19 14.52 18.72
CA THR A 677 13.53 13.84 19.84
C THR A 677 13.14 12.41 19.51
N LEU A 678 13.18 11.99 18.24
CA LEU A 678 12.96 10.61 17.85
C LEU A 678 13.97 9.67 18.54
N HIS A 679 13.59 8.40 18.69
CA HIS A 679 14.45 7.34 19.15
C HIS A 679 15.75 7.26 18.32
N SER A 680 16.87 6.97 18.99
CA SER A 680 18.20 6.99 18.37
C SER A 680 18.32 6.07 17.15
N GLU A 681 17.64 4.93 17.17
CA GLU A 681 17.59 3.98 16.05
C GLU A 681 16.83 4.57 14.85
N ASN A 682 15.71 5.26 15.08
CA ASN A 682 14.97 5.94 14.01
C ASN A 682 15.81 7.07 13.40
N GLN A 683 16.52 7.85 14.22
CA GLN A 683 17.45 8.89 13.71
C GLN A 683 18.55 8.28 12.83
N ALA A 684 19.17 7.18 13.29
CA ALA A 684 20.20 6.48 12.53
C ALA A 684 19.64 5.89 11.23
N HIS A 685 18.46 5.28 11.28
CA HIS A 685 17.79 4.71 10.10
C HIS A 685 17.51 5.78 9.05
N LEU A 686 16.87 6.90 9.44
CA LEU A 686 16.54 8.00 8.53
C LEU A 686 17.81 8.61 7.91
N ALA A 687 18.87 8.75 8.70
CA ALA A 687 20.14 9.31 8.22
C ALA A 687 20.89 8.35 7.27
N HIS A 688 20.81 7.04 7.49
CA HIS A 688 21.45 6.01 6.67
C HIS A 688 20.69 5.78 5.35
N HIS A 689 19.36 5.70 5.39
CA HIS A 689 18.50 5.42 4.23
C HIS A 689 18.03 6.67 3.49
N ARG A 690 18.56 7.86 3.84
CA ARG A 690 18.16 9.13 3.23
C ARG A 690 18.30 9.14 1.71
N TRP A 691 17.33 9.76 1.06
CA TRP A 691 17.40 10.11 -0.36
C TRP A 691 17.31 11.63 -0.58
N PRO A 692 18.14 12.21 -1.48
CA PRO A 692 19.30 11.58 -2.10
C PRO A 692 20.43 11.28 -1.09
N PRO A 693 21.29 10.26 -1.37
CA PRO A 693 22.41 9.93 -0.50
C PRO A 693 23.44 11.06 -0.36
N VAL A 694 24.15 11.09 0.78
CA VAL A 694 25.15 12.14 1.09
C VAL A 694 26.26 12.22 0.03
N TRP A 695 26.76 11.07 -0.43
CA TRP A 695 27.81 11.04 -1.45
C TRP A 695 27.35 11.69 -2.76
N TYR A 696 26.07 11.52 -3.16
CA TYR A 696 25.53 12.15 -4.36
C TYR A 696 25.47 13.67 -4.22
N LEU A 697 25.04 14.17 -3.05
CA LEU A 697 24.96 15.61 -2.81
C LEU A 697 26.34 16.26 -2.88
N LYS A 698 27.36 15.66 -2.25
CA LYS A 698 28.75 16.13 -2.34
C LYS A 698 29.24 16.18 -3.80
N GLU A 699 28.92 15.15 -4.58
CA GLU A 699 29.29 15.05 -5.98
C GLU A 699 28.58 16.06 -6.87
N ARG A 700 27.30 16.30 -6.61
CA ARG A 700 26.51 17.32 -7.30
C ARG A 700 27.05 18.71 -7.02
N ASP A 701 27.34 19.03 -5.76
CA ASP A 701 27.94 20.30 -5.39
C ASP A 701 29.30 20.52 -6.06
N PHE A 702 30.12 19.47 -6.17
CA PHE A 702 31.38 19.51 -6.91
C PHE A 702 31.17 19.79 -8.41
N TYR A 703 30.23 19.07 -9.03
CA TYR A 703 29.91 19.25 -10.45
C TYR A 703 29.38 20.66 -10.76
N ASP A 704 28.46 21.16 -9.93
CA ASP A 704 27.85 22.48 -10.13
C ASP A 704 28.90 23.60 -10.01
N LYS A 705 29.85 23.48 -9.06
CA LYS A 705 31.01 24.39 -8.94
C LYS A 705 31.87 24.36 -10.20
N TYR A 706 32.23 23.17 -10.69
CA TYR A 706 33.04 23.03 -11.91
C TYR A 706 32.36 23.64 -13.14
N VAL A 707 31.05 23.41 -13.31
CA VAL A 707 30.28 23.97 -14.43
C VAL A 707 30.25 25.50 -14.33
N ALA A 708 30.11 26.06 -13.13
CA ALA A 708 30.15 27.51 -12.93
C ALA A 708 31.53 28.10 -13.26
N GLU A 709 32.62 27.46 -12.85
CA GLU A 709 33.99 27.87 -13.17
C GLU A 709 34.26 27.82 -14.68
N ARG A 710 33.88 26.73 -15.36
CA ARG A 710 34.00 26.60 -16.81
C ARG A 710 33.24 27.69 -17.56
N LYS A 711 32.00 27.98 -17.17
CA LYS A 711 31.21 29.06 -17.77
C LYS A 711 31.89 30.43 -17.61
N LYS A 712 32.57 30.65 -16.48
CA LYS A 712 33.35 31.87 -16.22
C LYS A 712 34.56 31.95 -17.14
N GLU A 713 35.33 30.86 -17.30
CA GLU A 713 36.48 30.79 -18.21
C GLU A 713 36.07 31.03 -19.68
N GLU A 714 34.98 30.40 -20.12
CA GLU A 714 34.44 30.59 -21.48
C GLU A 714 33.92 32.02 -21.69
N GLY A 715 33.29 32.63 -20.68
CA GLY A 715 32.85 34.03 -20.71
C GLY A 715 33.99 35.04 -20.81
N LEU A 716 35.12 34.77 -20.14
CA LEU A 716 36.35 35.59 -20.18
C LEU A 716 37.10 35.48 -21.52
N SER A 717 36.89 34.40 -22.28
CA SER A 717 37.59 34.13 -23.55
C SER A 717 36.99 34.83 -24.78
N LYS A 718 35.91 35.60 -24.65
CA LYS A 718 35.39 36.43 -25.75
C LYS A 718 36.37 37.59 -25.99
N PRO A 719 36.91 37.77 -27.22
CA PRO A 719 37.83 38.87 -27.49
C PRO A 719 37.10 40.19 -27.28
N LEU A 720 37.70 41.10 -26.51
CA LEU A 720 37.36 42.52 -26.53
C LEU A 720 37.23 42.94 -28.00
N LYS A 721 36.03 43.35 -28.41
CA LYS A 721 35.78 43.93 -29.73
C LYS A 721 36.77 45.10 -29.88
N ARG A 722 37.86 44.90 -30.63
CA ARG A 722 38.62 46.04 -31.19
C ARG A 722 37.62 46.80 -32.03
N SER A 723 37.23 47.98 -31.55
CA SER A 723 36.41 48.93 -32.30
C SER A 723 37.16 49.25 -33.59
N ARG A 724 36.67 48.71 -34.72
CA ARG A 724 37.00 49.23 -36.04
C ARG A 724 36.21 50.53 -36.18
N ASN A 725 36.80 51.65 -35.78
CA ASN A 725 36.36 52.95 -36.30
C ASN A 725 36.71 52.95 -37.80
N ASN A 726 35.68 52.75 -38.61
CA ASN A 726 35.75 52.85 -40.05
C ASN A 726 35.35 54.27 -40.42
N SER A 727 36.34 55.13 -40.69
CA SER A 727 36.10 56.42 -41.34
C SER A 727 37.20 56.70 -42.35
N GLY A 728 36.79 56.80 -43.62
CA GLY A 728 37.51 57.58 -44.63
C GLY A 728 38.42 56.76 -45.56
N CYS A 729 37.86 56.36 -46.70
CA CYS A 729 38.62 56.08 -47.90
C CYS A 729 39.21 57.40 -48.44
N LEU A 730 40.53 57.53 -48.55
CA LEU A 730 41.19 58.60 -49.31
C LEU A 730 42.45 58.06 -50.02
N CYS A 731 42.29 57.86 -51.33
CA CYS A 731 43.20 58.22 -52.43
C CYS A 731 44.72 58.01 -52.27
N PHE A 732 45.26 57.04 -53.02
CA PHE A 732 46.66 57.08 -53.50
C PHE A 732 46.72 57.88 -54.81
N VAL A 733 47.21 59.13 -54.77
CA VAL A 733 47.94 59.77 -55.88
C VAL A 733 48.97 60.77 -55.30
N GLY A 734 50.26 60.53 -55.55
CA GLY A 734 51.24 61.55 -55.95
C GLY A 734 51.81 62.57 -54.94
N LYS A 735 53.07 62.30 -54.55
CA LYS A 735 54.21 63.22 -54.41
C LYS A 735 54.35 64.22 -53.22
N THR A 736 55.63 64.31 -52.82
CA THR A 736 56.42 65.41 -52.23
C THR A 736 56.45 65.67 -50.71
N ARG A 737 57.52 65.15 -50.08
CA ARG A 737 58.67 65.84 -49.42
C ARG A 737 58.45 66.83 -48.26
N ARG A 738 59.35 66.66 -47.26
CA ARG A 738 59.75 67.52 -46.10
C ARG A 738 58.79 67.41 -44.91
N GLY A 739 59.23 67.26 -43.66
CA GLY A 739 60.54 67.38 -43.03
C GLY A 739 60.28 67.86 -41.60
N ASP A 740 61.05 67.33 -40.64
CA ASP A 740 61.26 67.87 -39.28
C ASP A 740 60.05 67.98 -38.33
N ASP A 741 60.19 67.92 -37.01
CA ASP A 741 61.18 67.39 -36.07
C ASP A 741 60.56 67.65 -34.69
N SER A 742 60.84 66.79 -33.69
CA SER A 742 60.77 67.11 -32.25
C SER A 742 59.36 67.45 -31.65
N SER A 743 59.03 67.34 -30.37
CA SER A 743 59.61 66.79 -29.14
C SER A 743 58.65 67.14 -27.96
N TYR A 744 58.82 66.47 -26.82
CA TYR A 744 58.43 66.88 -25.44
C TYR A 744 56.95 66.77 -24.99
N HIS A 745 56.63 65.82 -24.09
CA HIS A 745 56.62 65.86 -22.59
C HIS A 745 55.21 66.18 -22.04
N SER A 746 54.50 65.21 -21.45
CA SER A 746 54.50 64.78 -20.04
C SER A 746 53.41 65.46 -19.21
N VAL A 747 52.38 64.73 -18.82
CA VAL A 747 51.97 64.42 -17.43
C VAL A 747 51.31 63.04 -17.44
#